data_AF-A0A6L8E6U7-F1
#
_entry.id   AF-A0A6L8E6U7-F1
#
_cell.length_a   1.000
_cell.length_b   1.000
_cell.length_c   1.000
_cell.angle_alpha   90.00
_cell.angle_beta   90.00
_cell.angle_gamma   90.00
#
_symmetry.space_group_name_H-M   'P 1'
#
loop_
_entity.id
_entity.type
_entity.pdbx_description
1 polymer ?
#
loop_
_entity_poly.entity_id
_entity_poly.type
_entity_poly.pdbx_seq_one_letter_code
_entity_poly.pdbx_strand_id
1 'polypeptide(L)'
;MCPPADAPDRRTVDATVAPTSARRPRTAVPRDRVDGPLTNRAPLCDTGRARRLAVTARAGGVRVDSHTGEPIAIVGMACRFPGAGDLDAFWRLLEEGRNAVSEGDPGSGVGRMGLLFGDHDVQPEACRFGAFVDDIDRFDAPFFRISPVEAELLDPQQRMMLETSWLALEDAGIDPAALTESRTGVYTGISNDEYRMLVVDSSRPTAAAGSLYALSGTNLNGTSGRVSFVLGLRGPAKAVDAACASALVAVHDAVADLQSGKADLALAAGVQAILNGRIYELRAEAMMLSPDGQCKAFDASANGYVRGEGCGVVVLKRLSEAEADGDRIWAVIRGAAVNHGGASVGLTVPHTPALIEVIETALSDAGVSPADIDYLEAHGTGTAVGDPIEIDAAADVLSRGRDGDRPLLVGSVKTNIGHLESAAGIAGLMKAALVLKRGIIPRHLHFHDPNPSLDWDSLPLQVTSEMVDLPPRDRPRLAGVNSFGISGTNAHVVVEEYCGPSGPGAAELGSAAPELAVGVSLPEGVAHLPLPDGRFGPRPTRFLPLSGRSEGAVRELAGRYLAWLGERPGEPLAGGAASEPVLSDMAWTAGVGRSHFDYRSGAVFSDVDSLRARLTELIEGGADLTPGHPGTVAFVYTGQGSQWVGMGRALYETEPVARAVLDRCEAVFREVRGASLLDVMFGRDGATGDLGDTAWEQPALYALECAVTALWASVGVRPEVVVGHSVGEIAAAQAADVFSLDDGMRFAAARGALLSGMEAGGMAAVFATPEQVAAAVEAHNATSTSVGLSIAADNGAHQVVSGPVADIETISERLGSEGIRVRRLNTAKAFHSALVDPVLDGLDAALEGVET
;
A
#
# COMPACT_ATOMS: atom_id res chain seq x y z
N MET A 1 -23.81 -64.80 15.98
CA MET A 1 -25.28 -64.94 16.21
C MET A 1 -25.99 -64.61 14.90
N CYS A 2 -27.28 -64.89 14.76
CA CYS A 2 -27.92 -65.07 13.43
C CYS A 2 -28.36 -63.76 12.71
N PRO A 3 -28.50 -63.80 11.36
CA PRO A 3 -29.00 -62.73 10.46
C PRO A 3 -30.55 -62.83 10.30
N PRO A 4 -31.28 -62.44 9.20
CA PRO A 4 -30.94 -61.80 7.89
C PRO A 4 -31.97 -60.77 7.32
N ALA A 5 -31.88 -60.52 5.99
CA ALA A 5 -32.98 -60.24 5.03
C ALA A 5 -33.51 -58.79 4.88
N ASP A 6 -34.03 -58.32 3.72
CA ASP A 6 -34.15 -58.94 2.38
C ASP A 6 -34.24 -57.90 1.23
N ALA A 7 -34.28 -58.33 -0.04
CA ALA A 7 -34.49 -57.48 -1.23
C ALA A 7 -35.55 -58.04 -2.22
N PRO A 8 -36.24 -57.16 -2.98
CA PRO A 8 -36.27 -57.27 -4.46
C PRO A 8 -36.25 -55.89 -5.17
N ASP A 9 -35.82 -55.63 -6.42
CA ASP A 9 -35.58 -56.37 -7.69
C ASP A 9 -36.61 -56.07 -8.82
N ARG A 10 -36.13 -55.35 -9.87
CA ARG A 10 -36.67 -55.21 -11.26
C ARG A 10 -38.09 -54.58 -11.45
N ARG A 11 -38.45 -53.92 -12.58
CA ARG A 11 -38.06 -54.04 -14.01
C ARG A 11 -38.09 -52.71 -14.78
N THR A 12 -37.38 -52.67 -15.91
CA THR A 12 -37.44 -51.65 -16.98
C THR A 12 -38.26 -52.12 -18.20
N VAL A 13 -39.07 -51.25 -18.84
CA VAL A 13 -39.47 -51.35 -20.28
C VAL A 13 -39.74 -49.96 -20.88
N ASP A 14 -38.75 -49.46 -21.65
CA ASP A 14 -38.78 -48.91 -23.03
C ASP A 14 -39.93 -48.09 -23.69
N ALA A 15 -39.52 -47.40 -24.78
CA ALA A 15 -40.25 -47.06 -26.02
C ALA A 15 -41.20 -45.81 -26.15
N THR A 16 -40.58 -44.65 -26.44
CA THR A 16 -40.83 -43.74 -27.61
C THR A 16 -42.24 -43.46 -28.20
N VAL A 17 -42.53 -42.17 -28.51
CA VAL A 17 -42.95 -41.60 -29.85
C VAL A 17 -43.63 -40.20 -29.70
N ALA A 18 -43.49 -39.32 -30.70
CA ALA A 18 -44.06 -37.94 -30.81
C ALA A 18 -45.29 -37.91 -31.79
N PRO A 19 -45.80 -36.81 -32.42
CA PRO A 19 -45.40 -35.38 -32.44
C PRO A 19 -46.57 -34.31 -32.59
N THR A 20 -46.19 -33.05 -32.89
CA THR A 20 -46.92 -32.03 -33.72
C THR A 20 -48.26 -31.36 -33.31
N SER A 21 -48.14 -30.13 -32.79
CA SER A 21 -48.59 -28.83 -33.40
C SER A 21 -50.07 -28.41 -33.64
N ALA A 22 -50.37 -27.20 -33.12
CA ALA A 22 -51.04 -26.04 -33.78
C ALA A 22 -52.59 -25.89 -33.87
N ARG A 23 -53.11 -24.80 -33.27
CA ARG A 23 -53.70 -23.61 -33.96
C ARG A 23 -54.12 -22.44 -33.02
N ARG A 24 -54.25 -21.23 -33.57
CA ARG A 24 -54.88 -20.01 -32.98
C ARG A 24 -56.30 -19.79 -33.59
N PRO A 25 -57.25 -19.04 -32.96
CA PRO A 25 -57.30 -17.55 -32.94
C PRO A 25 -57.57 -16.97 -31.53
N ARG A 26 -57.42 -15.69 -31.15
CA ARG A 26 -57.25 -14.35 -31.77
C ARG A 26 -58.50 -13.44 -31.78
N THR A 27 -58.62 -12.58 -30.75
CA THR A 27 -59.39 -11.30 -30.68
C THR A 27 -58.63 -10.27 -29.80
N ALA A 28 -58.99 -8.98 -29.84
CA ALA A 28 -58.42 -7.83 -29.09
C ALA A 28 -59.53 -6.76 -28.92
N VAL A 29 -59.42 -5.51 -28.43
CA VAL A 29 -58.43 -4.38 -28.28
C VAL A 29 -58.96 -3.50 -27.10
N PRO A 30 -58.23 -2.69 -26.27
CA PRO A 30 -56.92 -1.98 -26.38
C PRO A 30 -55.74 -2.70 -25.69
N ARG A 31 -54.54 -2.18 -25.31
CA ARG A 31 -53.89 -0.85 -25.00
C ARG A 31 -54.12 -0.20 -23.62
N ASP A 32 -53.11 -0.29 -22.75
CA ASP A 32 -52.46 0.91 -22.21
C ASP A 32 -50.94 0.65 -22.03
N ARG A 33 -50.19 1.61 -21.45
CA ARG A 33 -48.71 1.70 -21.49
C ARG A 33 -47.94 0.55 -20.82
N VAL A 34 -46.72 0.33 -21.30
CA VAL A 34 -45.67 -0.50 -20.67
C VAL A 34 -44.46 0.41 -20.44
N ASP A 35 -44.04 0.56 -19.18
CA ASP A 35 -42.86 1.33 -18.81
C ASP A 35 -41.56 0.51 -18.90
N GLY A 36 -40.43 1.21 -18.82
CA GLY A 36 -39.08 0.70 -19.06
C GLY A 36 -38.48 -0.20 -17.97
N PRO A 37 -37.20 -0.60 -18.14
CA PRO A 37 -36.60 -1.71 -17.41
C PRO A 37 -36.20 -1.39 -15.96
N LEU A 38 -36.28 -2.42 -15.11
CA LEU A 38 -35.64 -2.46 -13.80
C LEU A 38 -34.10 -2.43 -13.98
N THR A 39 -33.54 -1.22 -13.96
CA THR A 39 -32.08 -1.01 -13.89
C THR A 39 -31.65 -1.03 -12.43
N ASN A 40 -30.81 -1.99 -12.06
CA ASN A 40 -30.30 -2.13 -10.70
C ASN A 40 -29.20 -1.07 -10.44
N ARG A 41 -29.61 0.18 -10.21
CA ARG A 41 -28.70 1.28 -9.89
C ARG A 41 -28.21 1.16 -8.45
N ALA A 42 -26.95 0.76 -8.29
CA ALA A 42 -26.20 1.11 -7.09
C ALA A 42 -26.10 2.65 -6.96
N PRO A 43 -26.08 3.20 -5.73
CA PRO A 43 -25.91 4.63 -5.54
C PRO A 43 -24.49 5.05 -5.95
N LEU A 44 -24.40 5.88 -6.99
CA LEU A 44 -23.18 6.64 -7.28
C LEU A 44 -23.06 7.73 -6.21
N CYS A 45 -22.28 7.47 -5.16
CA CYS A 45 -21.85 8.50 -4.23
C CYS A 45 -20.71 9.28 -4.89
N ASP A 46 -20.93 10.57 -5.15
CA ASP A 46 -19.95 11.44 -5.81
C ASP A 46 -18.86 11.84 -4.80
N THR A 47 -17.82 11.02 -4.70
CA THR A 47 -16.71 11.24 -3.77
C THR A 47 -15.78 12.33 -4.30
N GLY A 48 -16.07 13.57 -3.88
CA GLY A 48 -15.29 14.76 -4.20
C GLY A 48 -13.78 14.58 -4.01
N ARG A 49 -13.00 15.17 -4.92
CA ARG A 49 -11.54 14.98 -5.03
C ARG A 49 -10.75 15.47 -3.82
N ALA A 50 -10.61 14.63 -2.79
CA ALA A 50 -9.56 14.77 -1.79
C ALA A 50 -8.19 14.54 -2.46
N ARG A 51 -7.44 15.63 -2.72
CA ARG A 51 -6.02 15.55 -3.12
C ARG A 51 -5.18 15.02 -1.96
N ARG A 52 -4.99 13.71 -1.91
CA ARG A 52 -3.88 13.07 -1.17
C ARG A 52 -2.56 13.50 -1.81
N LEU A 53 -1.45 13.42 -1.08
CA LEU A 53 -0.13 13.60 -1.71
C LEU A 53 0.02 12.59 -2.84
N ALA A 54 0.43 13.08 -4.00
CA ALA A 54 0.25 12.35 -5.24
C ALA A 54 1.53 11.63 -5.65
N VAL A 55 1.50 10.29 -5.57
CA VAL A 55 2.00 9.49 -6.70
C VAL A 55 1.26 10.00 -7.92
N THR A 56 1.97 10.60 -8.89
CA THR A 56 1.30 11.42 -9.91
C THR A 56 0.68 10.58 -11.03
N ALA A 57 -0.42 9.89 -10.72
CA ALA A 57 -1.33 9.26 -11.68
C ALA A 57 -1.95 10.33 -12.62
N ARG A 58 -1.20 10.70 -13.66
CA ARG A 58 -1.50 11.80 -14.58
C ARG A 58 -2.76 11.48 -15.41
N ALA A 59 -3.87 12.08 -15.03
CA ALA A 59 -5.14 11.96 -15.75
C ALA A 59 -5.05 12.54 -17.18
N GLY A 60 -4.97 11.66 -18.18
CA GLY A 60 -5.51 11.90 -19.52
C GLY A 60 -4.81 12.94 -20.40
N GLY A 61 -3.48 13.01 -20.39
CA GLY A 61 -2.70 13.81 -21.35
C GLY A 61 -1.66 12.98 -22.09
N VAL A 62 -1.87 12.70 -23.39
CA VAL A 62 -0.91 11.93 -24.21
C VAL A 62 0.29 12.81 -24.56
N ARG A 63 1.31 12.82 -23.71
CA ARG A 63 2.66 13.20 -24.12
C ARG A 63 3.27 12.02 -24.87
N VAL A 64 3.69 12.25 -26.11
CA VAL A 64 4.52 11.33 -26.88
C VAL A 64 5.95 11.87 -26.89
N ASP A 65 6.48 12.07 -25.68
CA ASP A 65 7.91 12.24 -25.47
C ASP A 65 8.54 10.83 -25.57
N SER A 66 9.62 10.66 -26.32
CA SER A 66 10.19 9.32 -26.61
C SER A 66 11.26 8.94 -25.60
N HIS A 67 10.89 8.18 -24.56
CA HIS A 67 11.78 7.72 -23.48
C HIS A 67 12.63 6.49 -23.89
N THR A 68 13.11 6.45 -25.13
CA THR A 68 13.93 5.36 -25.67
C THR A 68 15.28 5.28 -24.97
N GLY A 69 15.57 4.15 -24.31
CA GLY A 69 16.77 3.98 -23.50
C GLY A 69 16.71 4.63 -22.11
N GLU A 70 15.52 5.04 -21.62
CA GLU A 70 15.41 5.43 -20.21
C GLU A 70 15.55 4.18 -19.30
N PRO A 71 16.42 4.21 -18.27
CA PRO A 71 16.52 3.12 -17.30
C PRO A 71 15.22 2.89 -16.53
N ILE A 72 14.96 1.64 -16.16
CA ILE A 72 13.74 1.22 -15.45
C ILE A 72 14.08 0.79 -14.03
N ALA A 73 13.57 1.51 -13.04
CA ALA A 73 13.73 1.19 -11.63
C ALA A 73 12.88 -0.01 -11.22
N ILE A 74 13.46 -0.93 -10.45
CA ILE A 74 12.75 -1.93 -9.66
C ILE A 74 12.39 -1.26 -8.32
N VAL A 75 11.12 -0.87 -8.15
CA VAL A 75 10.65 -0.15 -6.96
C VAL A 75 10.06 -1.07 -5.89
N GLY A 76 9.62 -2.27 -6.27
CA GLY A 76 9.13 -3.28 -5.33
C GLY A 76 9.38 -4.70 -5.83
N MET A 77 9.47 -5.66 -4.91
CA MET A 77 9.66 -7.08 -5.16
C MET A 77 8.91 -7.92 -4.11
N ALA A 78 8.24 -8.99 -4.53
CA ALA A 78 7.78 -10.04 -3.62
C ALA A 78 7.86 -11.41 -4.29
N CYS A 79 8.08 -12.45 -3.49
CA CYS A 79 8.22 -13.82 -3.97
C CYS A 79 7.67 -14.85 -2.98
N ARG A 80 7.26 -15.99 -3.51
CA ARG A 80 6.93 -17.23 -2.81
C ARG A 80 7.71 -18.35 -3.50
N PHE A 81 8.82 -18.76 -2.90
CA PHE A 81 9.79 -19.72 -3.43
C PHE A 81 9.97 -20.90 -2.46
N PRO A 82 10.59 -22.02 -2.89
CA PRO A 82 10.78 -23.19 -2.05
C PRO A 82 11.59 -22.87 -0.78
N GLY A 83 11.02 -23.17 0.39
CA GLY A 83 11.61 -22.82 1.70
C GLY A 83 11.61 -21.32 2.03
N ALA A 84 10.97 -20.47 1.23
CA ALA A 84 11.00 -19.01 1.35
C ALA A 84 9.65 -18.37 0.96
N GLY A 85 8.77 -18.17 1.95
CA GLY A 85 7.45 -17.56 1.74
C GLY A 85 7.43 -16.04 1.47
N ASP A 86 8.58 -15.37 1.63
CA ASP A 86 8.76 -13.92 1.43
C ASP A 86 10.20 -13.58 0.99
N LEU A 87 10.46 -12.30 0.70
CA LEU A 87 11.74 -11.80 0.16
C LEU A 87 12.90 -11.86 1.18
N ASP A 88 12.63 -11.66 2.46
CA ASP A 88 13.65 -11.76 3.52
C ASP A 88 13.97 -13.23 3.84
N ALA A 89 12.96 -14.10 3.79
CA ALA A 89 13.15 -15.55 3.88
C ALA A 89 13.97 -16.07 2.69
N PHE A 90 13.74 -15.54 1.49
CA PHE A 90 14.54 -15.86 0.30
C PHE A 90 15.99 -15.40 0.46
N TRP A 91 16.24 -14.17 0.93
CA TRP A 91 17.61 -13.75 1.21
C TRP A 91 18.29 -14.60 2.28
N ARG A 92 17.64 -14.85 3.42
CA ARG A 92 18.17 -15.72 4.50
C ARG A 92 18.53 -17.11 3.98
N LEU A 93 17.69 -17.71 3.13
CA LEU A 93 17.95 -19.03 2.53
C LEU A 93 19.23 -19.04 1.68
N LEU A 94 19.45 -17.99 0.88
CA LEU A 94 20.67 -17.84 0.09
C LEU A 94 21.91 -17.54 0.97
N GLU A 95 21.76 -16.66 1.96
CA GLU A 95 22.81 -16.24 2.91
C GLU A 95 23.27 -17.39 3.81
N GLU A 96 22.34 -18.24 4.27
CA GLU A 96 22.61 -19.50 4.97
C GLU A 96 23.20 -20.59 4.05
N GLY A 97 23.31 -20.34 2.74
CA GLY A 97 23.83 -21.30 1.75
C GLY A 97 22.98 -22.57 1.65
N ARG A 98 21.66 -22.46 1.83
CA ARG A 98 20.75 -23.60 1.91
C ARG A 98 20.27 -24.08 0.55
N ASN A 99 19.91 -25.37 0.54
CA ASN A 99 19.20 -26.04 -0.53
C ASN A 99 17.75 -26.32 -0.06
N ALA A 100 16.79 -26.07 -0.94
CA ALA A 100 15.35 -26.23 -0.73
C ALA A 100 14.73 -27.38 -1.55
N VAL A 101 15.54 -28.15 -2.29
CA VAL A 101 15.11 -29.42 -2.86
C VAL A 101 14.79 -30.41 -1.75
N SER A 102 13.61 -31.01 -1.84
CA SER A 102 13.15 -32.09 -0.98
C SER A 102 13.19 -33.42 -1.71
N GLU A 103 13.48 -34.50 -0.98
CA GLU A 103 13.21 -35.88 -1.41
C GLU A 103 11.86 -36.34 -0.84
N GLY A 104 11.08 -37.06 -1.63
CA GLY A 104 9.90 -37.78 -1.18
C GLY A 104 9.69 -39.05 -1.99
N ASP A 105 8.93 -39.99 -1.44
CA ASP A 105 8.71 -41.30 -2.06
C ASP A 105 7.49 -41.24 -3.01
N PRO A 106 7.65 -41.41 -4.34
CA PRO A 106 6.56 -41.32 -5.29
C PRO A 106 5.43 -42.29 -4.97
N GLY A 107 4.19 -41.80 -4.97
CA GLY A 107 3.00 -42.61 -4.72
C GLY A 107 2.81 -43.12 -3.29
N SER A 108 3.68 -42.75 -2.35
CA SER A 108 3.48 -43.01 -0.91
C SER A 108 2.25 -42.31 -0.29
N GLY A 109 1.62 -41.37 -1.01
CA GLY A 109 0.57 -40.49 -0.50
C GLY A 109 1.05 -39.44 0.53
N VAL A 110 2.35 -39.39 0.83
CA VAL A 110 2.95 -38.50 1.84
C VAL A 110 3.80 -37.41 1.19
N GLY A 111 3.63 -36.17 1.64
CA GLY A 111 4.36 -35.00 1.11
C GLY A 111 3.98 -34.66 -0.34
N ARG A 112 4.65 -33.64 -0.91
CA ARG A 112 4.34 -33.16 -2.27
C ARG A 112 4.56 -34.25 -3.33
N MET A 113 5.61 -35.07 -3.21
CA MET A 113 5.88 -36.15 -4.17
C MET A 113 4.91 -37.34 -4.03
N GLY A 114 4.61 -37.80 -2.81
CA GLY A 114 3.62 -38.86 -2.62
C GLY A 114 2.23 -38.50 -3.15
N LEU A 115 1.85 -37.21 -3.03
CA LEU A 115 0.59 -36.67 -3.57
C LEU A 115 0.59 -36.43 -5.09
N LEU A 116 1.75 -36.12 -5.71
CA LEU A 116 1.83 -35.78 -7.13
C LEU A 116 1.57 -36.98 -8.05
N PHE A 117 1.97 -38.18 -7.62
CA PHE A 117 1.91 -39.40 -8.43
C PHE A 117 0.72 -40.32 -8.08
N GLY A 118 0.22 -40.30 -6.84
CA GLY A 118 -0.84 -41.23 -6.39
C GLY A 118 -0.40 -42.70 -6.49
N ASP A 119 -1.34 -43.65 -6.59
CA ASP A 119 -1.05 -45.11 -6.64
C ASP A 119 -0.36 -45.59 -7.96
N HIS A 120 0.47 -44.76 -8.59
CA HIS A 120 1.24 -45.08 -9.80
C HIS A 120 2.64 -45.62 -9.48
N ASP A 121 3.08 -46.61 -10.27
CA ASP A 121 4.41 -47.22 -10.20
C ASP A 121 5.41 -46.36 -10.98
N VAL A 122 6.17 -45.53 -10.26
CA VAL A 122 7.07 -44.52 -10.84
C VAL A 122 8.50 -45.06 -10.88
N GLN A 123 8.99 -45.31 -12.09
CA GLN A 123 10.30 -45.94 -12.34
C GLN A 123 11.52 -45.00 -12.40
N PRO A 124 11.43 -43.71 -12.83
CA PRO A 124 12.60 -42.83 -12.85
C PRO A 124 12.98 -42.27 -11.47
N GLU A 125 14.23 -42.48 -11.04
CA GLU A 125 14.75 -41.98 -9.73
C GLU A 125 14.63 -40.45 -9.57
N ALA A 126 14.76 -39.69 -10.67
CA ALA A 126 14.60 -38.24 -10.68
C ALA A 126 13.21 -37.75 -10.24
N CYS A 127 12.19 -38.62 -10.25
CA CYS A 127 10.85 -38.33 -9.74
C CYS A 127 10.75 -38.30 -8.21
N ARG A 128 11.81 -38.68 -7.47
CA ARG A 128 11.86 -38.58 -6.00
C ARG A 128 12.09 -37.15 -5.51
N PHE A 129 12.65 -36.27 -6.34
CA PHE A 129 13.19 -34.98 -5.92
C PHE A 129 12.40 -33.81 -6.49
N GLY A 130 12.19 -32.76 -5.70
CA GLY A 130 11.60 -31.50 -6.17
C GLY A 130 11.65 -30.38 -5.13
N ALA A 131 11.63 -29.13 -5.60
CA ALA A 131 11.63 -27.94 -4.74
C ALA A 131 10.24 -27.27 -4.77
N PHE A 132 9.45 -27.47 -3.71
CA PHE A 132 8.03 -27.09 -3.68
C PHE A 132 7.80 -25.83 -2.84
N VAL A 133 6.75 -25.08 -3.15
CA VAL A 133 6.26 -24.03 -2.25
C VAL A 133 5.35 -24.64 -1.18
N ASP A 134 5.48 -24.16 0.05
CA ASP A 134 4.59 -24.53 1.15
C ASP A 134 3.16 -24.04 0.89
N ASP A 135 2.17 -24.77 1.42
CA ASP A 135 0.74 -24.36 1.48
C ASP A 135 0.12 -23.94 0.12
N ILE A 136 0.52 -24.58 -1.00
CA ILE A 136 0.11 -24.22 -2.37
C ILE A 136 -1.41 -24.20 -2.62
N ASP A 137 -2.20 -24.89 -1.79
CA ASP A 137 -3.66 -24.89 -1.84
C ASP A 137 -4.30 -23.70 -1.11
N ARG A 138 -3.58 -23.05 -0.18
CA ARG A 138 -4.07 -21.91 0.61
C ARG A 138 -4.18 -20.64 -0.21
N PHE A 139 -5.24 -19.88 0.05
CA PHE A 139 -5.53 -18.61 -0.62
C PHE A 139 -6.64 -17.83 0.12
N ASP A 140 -6.46 -16.53 0.36
CA ASP A 140 -7.54 -15.67 0.91
C ASP A 140 -8.52 -15.22 -0.20
N ALA A 141 -9.41 -16.15 -0.59
CA ALA A 141 -10.44 -15.86 -1.58
C ALA A 141 -11.37 -14.68 -1.20
N PRO A 142 -11.86 -14.55 0.05
CA PRO A 142 -12.61 -13.36 0.49
C PRO A 142 -11.88 -12.04 0.28
N PHE A 143 -10.57 -11.98 0.54
CA PHE A 143 -9.77 -10.77 0.30
C PHE A 143 -9.79 -10.36 -1.17
N PHE A 144 -9.57 -11.29 -2.09
CA PHE A 144 -9.64 -10.99 -3.53
C PHE A 144 -11.08 -10.92 -4.10
N ARG A 145 -12.10 -11.03 -3.24
CA ARG A 145 -13.55 -11.03 -3.58
C ARG A 145 -13.99 -12.24 -4.44
N ILE A 146 -13.28 -13.35 -4.31
CA ILE A 146 -13.49 -14.59 -5.05
C ILE A 146 -14.35 -15.55 -4.21
N SER A 147 -15.34 -16.19 -4.84
CA SER A 147 -16.22 -17.14 -4.14
C SER A 147 -15.52 -18.47 -3.87
N PRO A 148 -15.86 -19.23 -2.80
CA PRO A 148 -15.23 -20.53 -2.52
C PRO A 148 -15.32 -21.53 -3.69
N VAL A 149 -16.44 -21.52 -4.43
CA VAL A 149 -16.66 -22.39 -5.61
C VAL A 149 -15.81 -21.98 -6.81
N GLU A 150 -15.46 -20.70 -6.93
CA GLU A 150 -14.49 -20.23 -7.92
C GLU A 150 -13.06 -20.53 -7.47
N ALA A 151 -12.75 -20.35 -6.18
CA ALA A 151 -11.44 -20.66 -5.61
C ALA A 151 -11.09 -22.16 -5.75
N GLU A 152 -12.06 -23.08 -5.57
CA GLU A 152 -11.91 -24.52 -5.86
C GLU A 152 -11.52 -24.83 -7.32
N LEU A 153 -11.75 -23.92 -8.26
CA LEU A 153 -11.51 -24.09 -9.70
C LEU A 153 -10.40 -23.16 -10.23
N LEU A 154 -9.81 -22.35 -9.35
CA LEU A 154 -8.75 -21.39 -9.65
C LEU A 154 -7.38 -22.07 -9.55
N ASP A 155 -6.59 -22.03 -10.61
CA ASP A 155 -5.22 -22.53 -10.63
C ASP A 155 -4.38 -21.87 -9.51
N PRO A 156 -3.66 -22.63 -8.66
CA PRO A 156 -2.70 -22.09 -7.70
C PRO A 156 -1.74 -21.04 -8.29
N GLN A 157 -1.39 -21.13 -9.58
CA GLN A 157 -0.59 -20.12 -10.27
C GLN A 157 -1.32 -18.76 -10.35
N GLN A 158 -2.64 -18.74 -10.56
CA GLN A 158 -3.45 -17.51 -10.48
C GLN A 158 -3.62 -17.02 -9.03
N ARG A 159 -3.69 -17.93 -8.04
CA ARG A 159 -3.76 -17.59 -6.60
C ARG A 159 -2.48 -16.88 -6.14
N MET A 160 -1.32 -17.52 -6.36
CA MET A 160 -0.01 -16.96 -6.04
C MET A 160 0.25 -15.65 -6.78
N MET A 161 -0.18 -15.50 -8.04
CA MET A 161 -0.06 -14.23 -8.77
C MET A 161 -0.84 -13.09 -8.11
N LEU A 162 -2.04 -13.35 -7.55
CA LEU A 162 -2.82 -12.33 -6.84
C LEU A 162 -2.15 -11.90 -5.53
N GLU A 163 -1.72 -12.87 -4.70
CA GLU A 163 -1.05 -12.62 -3.42
C GLU A 163 0.30 -11.92 -3.62
N THR A 164 1.14 -12.45 -4.52
CA THR A 164 2.49 -11.92 -4.77
C THR A 164 2.45 -10.54 -5.46
N SER A 165 1.46 -10.28 -6.33
CA SER A 165 1.26 -8.94 -6.91
C SER A 165 0.83 -7.92 -5.86
N TRP A 166 -0.01 -8.30 -4.90
CA TRP A 166 -0.39 -7.43 -3.78
C TRP A 166 0.83 -7.10 -2.91
N LEU A 167 1.57 -8.14 -2.50
CA LEU A 167 2.76 -7.98 -1.66
C LEU A 167 3.88 -7.16 -2.35
N ALA A 168 4.07 -7.28 -3.66
CA ALA A 168 5.06 -6.50 -4.39
C ALA A 168 4.72 -5.00 -4.44
N LEU A 169 3.43 -4.65 -4.50
CA LEU A 169 2.97 -3.25 -4.41
C LEU A 169 3.11 -2.70 -2.98
N GLU A 170 2.81 -3.51 -1.97
CA GLU A 170 3.07 -3.14 -0.58
C GLU A 170 4.57 -2.98 -0.28
N ASP A 171 5.43 -3.82 -0.85
CA ASP A 171 6.88 -3.67 -0.77
C ASP A 171 7.34 -2.33 -1.40
N ALA A 172 6.78 -1.96 -2.56
CA ALA A 172 7.00 -0.66 -3.21
C ALA A 172 6.47 0.54 -2.42
N GLY A 173 5.66 0.34 -1.37
CA GLY A 173 5.01 1.43 -0.64
C GLY A 173 3.82 2.06 -1.39
N ILE A 174 3.22 1.34 -2.34
CA ILE A 174 2.11 1.82 -3.18
C ILE A 174 0.79 1.22 -2.67
N ASP A 175 -0.18 2.05 -2.27
CA ASP A 175 -1.56 1.60 -2.01
C ASP A 175 -2.19 1.06 -3.31
N PRO A 176 -2.51 -0.26 -3.40
CA PRO A 176 -3.07 -0.82 -4.62
C PRO A 176 -4.43 -0.21 -5.02
N ALA A 177 -5.18 0.37 -4.07
CA ALA A 177 -6.42 1.09 -4.38
C ALA A 177 -6.17 2.37 -5.19
N ALA A 178 -5.03 3.04 -5.00
CA ALA A 178 -4.64 4.23 -5.77
C ALA A 178 -4.32 3.93 -7.25
N LEU A 179 -4.07 2.65 -7.60
CA LEU A 179 -3.85 2.22 -8.98
C LEU A 179 -5.15 1.94 -9.75
N THR A 180 -6.32 2.09 -9.13
CA THR A 180 -7.62 1.90 -9.79
C THR A 180 -7.76 2.82 -11.02
N GLU A 181 -8.10 2.24 -12.17
CA GLU A 181 -8.20 2.86 -13.50
C GLU A 181 -6.86 3.42 -14.08
N SER A 182 -5.72 3.16 -13.44
CA SER A 182 -4.38 3.56 -13.90
C SER A 182 -3.89 2.78 -15.12
N ARG A 183 -2.88 3.30 -15.83
CA ARG A 183 -2.18 2.60 -16.93
C ARG A 183 -1.11 1.62 -16.44
N THR A 184 -1.37 0.93 -15.33
CA THR A 184 -0.48 -0.13 -14.83
C THR A 184 -0.63 -1.38 -15.69
N GLY A 185 0.47 -1.91 -16.23
CA GLY A 185 0.49 -3.16 -16.99
C GLY A 185 0.85 -4.38 -16.13
N VAL A 186 0.50 -5.58 -16.60
CA VAL A 186 0.81 -6.86 -15.94
C VAL A 186 1.34 -7.86 -16.97
N TYR A 187 2.55 -8.36 -16.74
CA TYR A 187 3.31 -9.18 -17.69
C TYR A 187 3.76 -10.46 -16.97
N THR A 188 3.09 -11.58 -17.24
CA THR A 188 3.36 -12.84 -16.53
C THR A 188 4.01 -13.87 -17.44
N GLY A 189 5.21 -14.32 -17.07
CA GLY A 189 5.80 -15.54 -17.60
C GLY A 189 5.15 -16.78 -17.00
N ILE A 190 4.55 -17.65 -17.84
CA ILE A 190 3.89 -18.89 -17.44
C ILE A 190 3.84 -19.85 -18.64
N SER A 191 4.17 -21.14 -18.43
CA SER A 191 4.29 -22.13 -19.51
C SER A 191 3.62 -23.48 -19.24
N ASN A 192 2.72 -23.58 -18.25
CA ASN A 192 2.01 -24.84 -17.97
C ASN A 192 0.59 -24.62 -17.42
N ASP A 193 -0.31 -25.54 -17.78
CA ASP A 193 -1.69 -25.60 -17.30
C ASP A 193 -2.02 -26.96 -16.64
N GLU A 194 -1.08 -27.52 -15.88
CA GLU A 194 -1.23 -28.83 -15.21
C GLU A 194 -2.52 -28.90 -14.34
N TYR A 195 -2.96 -27.79 -13.72
CA TYR A 195 -4.24 -27.74 -12.99
C TYR A 195 -5.49 -27.85 -13.89
N ARG A 196 -5.44 -27.34 -15.14
CA ARG A 196 -6.53 -27.48 -16.12
C ARG A 196 -6.77 -28.95 -16.44
N MET A 197 -5.72 -29.76 -16.49
CA MET A 197 -5.82 -31.20 -16.72
C MET A 197 -6.56 -31.87 -15.56
N LEU A 198 -6.16 -31.61 -14.31
CA LEU A 198 -6.83 -32.13 -13.11
C LEU A 198 -8.32 -31.74 -13.04
N VAL A 199 -8.67 -30.49 -13.39
CA VAL A 199 -10.06 -30.02 -13.40
C VAL A 199 -10.88 -30.73 -14.49
N VAL A 200 -10.32 -30.94 -15.68
CA VAL A 200 -11.00 -31.62 -16.81
C VAL A 200 -11.15 -33.13 -16.57
N ASP A 201 -10.15 -33.78 -16.00
CA ASP A 201 -10.19 -35.22 -15.67
C ASP A 201 -11.09 -35.50 -14.45
N SER A 202 -11.37 -34.48 -13.63
CA SER A 202 -12.34 -34.61 -12.54
C SER A 202 -13.76 -34.80 -13.09
N SER A 203 -14.37 -35.95 -12.81
CA SER A 203 -15.73 -36.31 -13.27
C SER A 203 -16.87 -35.53 -12.55
N ARG A 204 -16.61 -34.28 -12.14
CA ARG A 204 -17.55 -33.42 -11.41
C ARG A 204 -18.62 -32.85 -12.38
N PRO A 205 -19.92 -33.10 -12.18
CA PRO A 205 -20.96 -32.51 -13.02
C PRO A 205 -21.08 -31.00 -12.75
N THR A 206 -20.47 -30.18 -13.60
CA THR A 206 -20.51 -28.71 -13.45
C THR A 206 -21.84 -28.14 -13.96
N ALA A 207 -22.48 -27.31 -13.13
CA ALA A 207 -23.45 -26.34 -13.63
C ALA A 207 -22.73 -25.28 -14.48
N ALA A 208 -23.43 -24.60 -15.39
CA ALA A 208 -22.82 -23.69 -16.36
C ALA A 208 -21.89 -22.60 -15.75
N ALA A 209 -22.18 -22.14 -14.53
CA ALA A 209 -21.30 -21.22 -13.79
C ALA A 209 -19.98 -21.88 -13.37
N GLY A 210 -20.00 -23.14 -12.94
CA GLY A 210 -18.79 -23.92 -12.65
C GLY A 210 -17.95 -24.18 -13.90
N SER A 211 -18.59 -24.40 -15.06
CA SER A 211 -17.88 -24.52 -16.34
C SER A 211 -17.19 -23.20 -16.74
N LEU A 212 -17.79 -22.05 -16.41
CA LEU A 212 -17.17 -20.73 -16.60
C LEU A 212 -15.98 -20.49 -15.65
N TYR A 213 -16.11 -20.84 -14.37
CA TYR A 213 -15.02 -20.73 -13.40
C TYR A 213 -13.87 -21.69 -13.71
N ALA A 214 -14.14 -22.91 -14.19
CA ALA A 214 -13.10 -23.81 -14.69
C ALA A 214 -12.33 -23.16 -15.86
N LEU A 215 -13.02 -22.51 -16.81
CA LEU A 215 -12.36 -21.84 -17.93
C LEU A 215 -11.55 -20.60 -17.50
N SER A 216 -12.13 -19.70 -16.69
CA SER A 216 -11.43 -18.47 -16.25
C SER A 216 -10.36 -18.73 -15.19
N GLY A 217 -10.53 -19.80 -14.39
CA GLY A 217 -9.63 -20.21 -13.33
C GLY A 217 -8.37 -20.93 -13.80
N THR A 218 -8.38 -21.55 -14.99
CA THR A 218 -7.24 -22.36 -15.47
C THR A 218 -6.63 -21.93 -16.80
N ASN A 219 -7.18 -20.91 -17.48
CA ASN A 219 -6.51 -20.33 -18.67
C ASN A 219 -5.26 -19.53 -18.24
N LEU A 220 -4.14 -19.69 -18.96
CA LEU A 220 -2.87 -18.99 -18.67
C LEU A 220 -3.03 -17.46 -18.63
N ASN A 221 -3.84 -16.90 -19.54
CA ASN A 221 -4.15 -15.46 -19.61
C ASN A 221 -4.92 -14.92 -18.39
N GLY A 222 -5.49 -15.79 -17.56
CA GLY A 222 -6.10 -15.40 -16.29
C GLY A 222 -5.07 -14.92 -15.26
N THR A 223 -3.79 -15.31 -15.36
CA THR A 223 -2.75 -14.86 -14.41
C THR A 223 -2.59 -13.34 -14.38
N SER A 224 -2.36 -12.70 -15.53
CA SER A 224 -2.27 -11.24 -15.65
C SER A 224 -3.63 -10.56 -15.76
N GLY A 225 -4.59 -11.21 -16.44
CA GLY A 225 -5.95 -10.69 -16.59
C GLY A 225 -6.71 -10.56 -15.26
N ARG A 226 -6.56 -11.51 -14.34
CA ARG A 226 -7.23 -11.49 -13.02
C ARG A 226 -6.58 -10.49 -12.06
N VAL A 227 -5.25 -10.36 -12.04
CA VAL A 227 -4.56 -9.28 -11.30
C VAL A 227 -5.05 -7.92 -11.79
N SER A 228 -5.07 -7.71 -13.12
CA SER A 228 -5.59 -6.46 -13.72
C SER A 228 -7.05 -6.20 -13.34
N PHE A 229 -7.93 -7.22 -13.38
CA PHE A 229 -9.33 -7.09 -13.01
C PHE A 229 -9.54 -6.78 -11.52
N VAL A 230 -8.84 -7.46 -10.62
CA VAL A 230 -9.06 -7.32 -9.16
C VAL A 230 -8.51 -5.99 -8.64
N LEU A 231 -7.42 -5.48 -9.23
CA LEU A 231 -6.82 -4.18 -8.92
C LEU A 231 -7.37 -3.01 -9.78
N GLY A 232 -8.21 -3.30 -10.78
CA GLY A 232 -8.84 -2.28 -11.65
C GLY A 232 -7.89 -1.60 -12.64
N LEU A 233 -6.87 -2.30 -13.12
CA LEU A 233 -5.81 -1.74 -13.97
C LEU A 233 -6.20 -1.68 -15.45
N ARG A 234 -5.66 -0.70 -16.20
CA ARG A 234 -5.94 -0.47 -17.63
C ARG A 234 -4.72 -0.53 -18.56
N GLY A 235 -3.54 -0.88 -18.07
CA GLY A 235 -2.37 -1.11 -18.93
C GLY A 235 -2.45 -2.46 -19.68
N PRO A 236 -1.39 -2.81 -20.44
CA PRO A 236 -1.32 -4.09 -21.12
C PRO A 236 -1.33 -5.27 -20.14
N ALA A 237 -2.17 -6.26 -20.37
CA ALA A 237 -2.19 -7.53 -19.63
C ALA A 237 -1.72 -8.66 -20.57
N LYS A 238 -0.50 -9.18 -20.34
CA LYS A 238 0.14 -10.22 -21.17
C LYS A 238 0.41 -11.47 -20.35
N ALA A 239 0.21 -12.65 -20.94
CA ALA A 239 0.75 -13.90 -20.45
C ALA A 239 1.68 -14.45 -21.54
N VAL A 240 2.90 -14.82 -21.17
CA VAL A 240 4.00 -15.12 -22.09
C VAL A 240 4.53 -16.52 -21.80
N ASP A 241 4.54 -17.36 -22.82
CA ASP A 241 5.25 -18.64 -22.82
C ASP A 241 6.47 -18.56 -23.75
N ALA A 242 7.65 -18.63 -23.13
CA ALA A 242 8.94 -18.87 -23.76
C ALA A 242 9.68 -19.98 -22.98
N ALA A 243 8.94 -20.97 -22.47
CA ALA A 243 9.40 -21.97 -21.52
C ALA A 243 10.20 -21.33 -20.37
N CYS A 244 11.47 -21.70 -20.20
CA CYS A 244 12.32 -21.23 -19.12
C CYS A 244 12.75 -19.75 -19.23
N ALA A 245 12.59 -19.12 -20.40
CA ALA A 245 12.85 -17.69 -20.59
C ALA A 245 11.63 -16.80 -20.23
N SER A 246 10.44 -17.37 -20.03
CA SER A 246 9.15 -16.65 -19.94
C SER A 246 9.17 -15.41 -19.06
N ALA A 247 9.70 -15.51 -17.84
CA ALA A 247 9.79 -14.38 -16.91
C ALA A 247 10.66 -13.21 -17.42
N LEU A 248 11.81 -13.48 -18.05
CA LEU A 248 12.67 -12.40 -18.56
C LEU A 248 12.12 -11.80 -19.85
N VAL A 249 11.42 -12.58 -20.69
CA VAL A 249 10.67 -12.03 -21.83
C VAL A 249 9.53 -11.12 -21.34
N ALA A 250 8.84 -11.49 -20.25
CA ALA A 250 7.84 -10.64 -19.62
C ALA A 250 8.43 -9.34 -19.02
N VAL A 251 9.64 -9.39 -18.44
CA VAL A 251 10.39 -8.20 -17.98
C VAL A 251 10.80 -7.31 -19.17
N HIS A 252 11.35 -7.87 -20.24
CA HIS A 252 11.67 -7.15 -21.49
C HIS A 252 10.44 -6.42 -22.05
N ASP A 253 9.31 -7.12 -22.15
CA ASP A 253 8.05 -6.53 -22.65
C ASP A 253 7.53 -5.41 -21.74
N ALA A 254 7.73 -5.52 -20.42
CA ALA A 254 7.38 -4.47 -19.47
C ALA A 254 8.29 -3.24 -19.59
N VAL A 255 9.60 -3.43 -19.74
CA VAL A 255 10.57 -2.35 -19.99
C VAL A 255 10.23 -1.61 -21.28
N ALA A 256 10.01 -2.33 -22.38
CA ALA A 256 9.67 -1.73 -23.67
C ALA A 256 8.33 -0.96 -23.64
N ASP A 257 7.31 -1.46 -22.94
CA ASP A 257 6.01 -0.79 -22.81
C ASP A 257 6.02 0.39 -21.81
N LEU A 258 6.97 0.43 -20.86
CA LEU A 258 7.27 1.60 -20.02
C LEU A 258 8.03 2.70 -20.80
N GLN A 259 9.12 2.34 -21.49
CA GLN A 259 9.91 3.28 -22.31
C GLN A 259 9.13 3.86 -23.50
N SER A 260 8.16 3.11 -24.04
CA SER A 260 7.24 3.61 -25.08
C SER A 260 5.96 4.26 -24.52
N GLY A 261 5.88 4.48 -23.20
CA GLY A 261 4.79 5.22 -22.55
C GLY A 261 3.41 4.58 -22.66
N LYS A 262 3.33 3.27 -22.95
CA LYS A 262 2.07 2.50 -23.00
C LYS A 262 1.59 2.14 -21.60
N ALA A 263 2.53 1.91 -20.68
CA ALA A 263 2.32 1.78 -19.25
C ALA A 263 3.01 2.93 -18.49
N ASP A 264 2.54 3.20 -17.27
CA ASP A 264 3.20 4.12 -16.31
C ASP A 264 3.86 3.37 -15.13
N LEU A 265 3.32 2.20 -14.82
CA LEU A 265 3.84 1.24 -13.85
C LEU A 265 3.68 -0.15 -14.46
N ALA A 266 4.53 -1.12 -14.14
CA ALA A 266 4.38 -2.49 -14.62
C ALA A 266 4.66 -3.52 -13.53
N LEU A 267 3.78 -4.51 -13.42
CA LEU A 267 4.02 -5.73 -12.68
C LEU A 267 4.60 -6.77 -13.65
N ALA A 268 5.91 -7.03 -13.56
CA ALA A 268 6.58 -8.07 -14.34
C ALA A 268 6.82 -9.30 -13.46
N ALA A 269 6.46 -10.49 -13.94
CA ALA A 269 6.31 -11.66 -13.09
C ALA A 269 6.70 -12.97 -13.78
N GLY A 270 6.94 -13.99 -12.96
CA GLY A 270 6.99 -15.38 -13.38
C GLY A 270 6.28 -16.26 -12.36
N VAL A 271 5.51 -17.26 -12.81
CA VAL A 271 4.82 -18.21 -11.91
C VAL A 271 4.83 -19.63 -12.47
N GLN A 272 5.14 -20.59 -11.60
CA GLN A 272 5.23 -22.02 -11.92
C GLN A 272 4.67 -22.87 -10.78
N ALA A 273 3.82 -23.84 -11.10
CA ALA A 273 3.39 -24.92 -10.19
C ALA A 273 3.62 -26.30 -10.81
N ILE A 274 3.74 -27.33 -9.95
CA ILE A 274 3.94 -28.73 -10.28
C ILE A 274 2.77 -29.53 -9.69
N LEU A 275 1.91 -30.02 -10.58
CA LEU A 275 0.57 -30.53 -10.24
C LEU A 275 0.21 -31.83 -10.96
N ASN A 276 0.97 -32.29 -11.97
CA ASN A 276 0.72 -33.54 -12.69
C ASN A 276 1.98 -34.44 -12.78
N GLY A 277 1.94 -35.60 -12.11
CA GLY A 277 3.03 -36.58 -12.09
C GLY A 277 3.44 -37.13 -13.47
N ARG A 278 2.50 -37.34 -14.40
CA ARG A 278 2.81 -37.83 -15.76
C ARG A 278 3.66 -36.82 -16.56
N ILE A 279 3.43 -35.54 -16.30
CA ILE A 279 4.15 -34.42 -16.91
C ILE A 279 5.52 -34.22 -16.21
N TYR A 280 5.72 -34.82 -15.03
CA TYR A 280 7.01 -35.00 -14.36
C TYR A 280 7.80 -36.18 -14.96
N GLU A 281 7.18 -37.37 -15.03
CA GLU A 281 7.73 -38.60 -15.63
C GLU A 281 8.28 -38.34 -17.04
N LEU A 282 7.50 -37.70 -17.93
CA LEU A 282 7.92 -37.39 -19.30
C LEU A 282 9.20 -36.55 -19.38
N ARG A 283 9.51 -35.71 -18.39
CA ARG A 283 10.78 -34.94 -18.32
C ARG A 283 11.94 -35.79 -17.80
N ALA A 284 11.67 -36.72 -16.87
CA ALA A 284 12.66 -37.68 -16.40
C ALA A 284 13.03 -38.68 -17.51
N GLU A 285 12.05 -39.21 -18.24
CA GLU A 285 12.24 -40.06 -19.43
C GLU A 285 12.97 -39.33 -20.57
N ALA A 286 12.74 -38.02 -20.72
CA ALA A 286 13.49 -37.15 -21.63
C ALA A 286 14.92 -36.83 -21.17
N MET A 287 15.40 -37.43 -20.06
CA MET A 287 16.73 -37.22 -19.47
C MET A 287 17.04 -35.75 -19.13
N MET A 288 16.00 -34.95 -18.84
CA MET A 288 16.15 -33.53 -18.48
C MET A 288 16.46 -33.33 -16.99
N LEU A 289 16.06 -34.28 -16.15
CA LEU A 289 16.05 -34.14 -14.69
C LEU A 289 17.21 -34.91 -14.03
N SER A 290 17.83 -34.31 -13.01
CA SER A 290 18.91 -34.98 -12.26
C SER A 290 18.38 -36.18 -11.47
N PRO A 291 19.01 -37.37 -11.58
CA PRO A 291 18.68 -38.55 -10.77
C PRO A 291 19.26 -38.48 -9.35
N ASP A 292 20.07 -37.48 -9.01
CA ASP A 292 20.61 -37.26 -7.65
C ASP A 292 19.99 -36.05 -6.93
N GLY A 293 18.97 -35.43 -7.52
CA GLY A 293 18.20 -34.39 -6.88
C GLY A 293 18.93 -33.06 -6.72
N GLN A 294 19.93 -32.76 -7.57
CA GLN A 294 20.70 -31.53 -7.51
C GLN A 294 20.82 -30.82 -8.86
N CYS A 295 20.66 -29.49 -8.87
CA CYS A 295 21.06 -28.63 -9.98
C CYS A 295 22.55 -28.28 -9.85
N LYS A 296 23.43 -29.11 -10.41
CA LYS A 296 24.89 -29.02 -10.18
C LYS A 296 25.56 -28.16 -11.24
N ALA A 297 25.21 -26.87 -11.24
CA ALA A 297 25.61 -25.95 -12.30
C ALA A 297 27.15 -25.84 -12.42
N PHE A 298 27.65 -26.03 -13.64
CA PHE A 298 29.08 -25.96 -14.02
C PHE A 298 30.01 -27.02 -13.40
N ASP A 299 29.48 -27.96 -12.62
CA ASP A 299 30.22 -29.08 -12.04
C ASP A 299 30.43 -30.22 -13.06
N ALA A 300 31.49 -31.02 -12.88
CA ALA A 300 31.82 -32.16 -13.73
C ALA A 300 30.76 -33.29 -13.67
N SER A 301 29.94 -33.33 -12.62
CA SER A 301 28.83 -34.28 -12.47
C SER A 301 27.47 -33.76 -12.95
N ALA A 302 27.40 -32.58 -13.56
CA ALA A 302 26.21 -31.96 -14.14
C ALA A 302 25.41 -32.93 -15.04
N ASN A 303 24.23 -33.37 -14.58
CA ASN A 303 23.46 -34.48 -15.14
C ASN A 303 21.95 -34.21 -15.29
N GLY A 304 21.51 -32.96 -15.16
CA GLY A 304 20.10 -32.54 -15.27
C GLY A 304 19.73 -31.51 -14.21
N TYR A 305 18.48 -31.04 -14.26
CA TYR A 305 17.94 -30.08 -13.29
C TYR A 305 16.91 -30.71 -12.35
N VAL A 306 16.53 -30.02 -11.27
CA VAL A 306 15.41 -30.39 -10.41
C VAL A 306 14.25 -29.44 -10.68
N ARG A 307 13.02 -29.94 -10.90
CA ARG A 307 11.86 -29.04 -11.07
C ARG A 307 11.57 -28.31 -9.76
N GLY A 308 11.29 -27.01 -9.86
CA GLY A 308 10.86 -26.19 -8.74
C GLY A 308 9.54 -25.44 -9.01
N GLU A 309 8.85 -25.10 -7.93
CA GLU A 309 7.66 -24.25 -7.93
C GLU A 309 8.00 -22.83 -7.47
N GLY A 310 7.18 -21.84 -7.85
CA GLY A 310 7.25 -20.53 -7.22
C GLY A 310 6.54 -19.43 -7.98
N CYS A 311 6.42 -18.28 -7.32
CA CYS A 311 5.96 -17.04 -7.92
C CYS A 311 6.90 -15.91 -7.51
N GLY A 312 7.23 -15.02 -8.44
CA GLY A 312 7.90 -13.76 -8.14
C GLY A 312 7.32 -12.64 -8.99
N VAL A 313 7.13 -11.47 -8.39
CA VAL A 313 6.66 -10.24 -9.04
C VAL A 313 7.62 -9.10 -8.70
N VAL A 314 8.07 -8.36 -9.71
CA VAL A 314 8.76 -7.07 -9.56
C VAL A 314 7.85 -5.93 -10.03
N VAL A 315 7.87 -4.81 -9.31
CA VAL A 315 7.20 -3.58 -9.69
C VAL A 315 8.22 -2.68 -10.39
N LEU A 316 7.93 -2.31 -11.64
CA LEU A 316 8.80 -1.56 -12.53
C LEU A 316 8.22 -0.18 -12.84
N LYS A 317 9.10 0.83 -12.86
CA LYS A 317 8.76 2.23 -13.17
C LYS A 317 9.90 2.90 -13.94
N ARG A 318 9.63 3.96 -14.72
CA ARG A 318 10.69 4.80 -15.31
C ARG A 318 11.53 5.42 -14.19
N LEU A 319 12.87 5.36 -14.29
CA LEU A 319 13.77 5.80 -13.20
C LEU A 319 13.49 7.25 -12.78
N SER A 320 13.32 8.16 -13.74
CA SER A 320 13.06 9.58 -13.43
C SER A 320 11.74 9.80 -12.68
N GLU A 321 10.75 8.93 -12.87
CA GLU A 321 9.46 8.98 -12.16
C GLU A 321 9.52 8.28 -10.80
N ALA A 322 10.40 7.29 -10.63
CA ALA A 322 10.68 6.68 -9.34
C ALA A 322 11.41 7.68 -8.41
N GLU A 323 12.43 8.36 -8.92
CA GLU A 323 13.13 9.43 -8.19
C GLU A 323 12.20 10.61 -7.87
N ALA A 324 11.30 10.99 -8.79
CA ALA A 324 10.41 12.14 -8.60
C ALA A 324 9.25 11.93 -7.62
N ASP A 325 8.66 10.72 -7.56
CA ASP A 325 7.63 10.41 -6.55
C ASP A 325 8.24 9.94 -5.20
N GLY A 326 9.56 9.71 -5.14
CA GLY A 326 10.28 9.31 -3.92
C GLY A 326 10.29 7.80 -3.65
N ASP A 327 10.13 6.97 -4.68
CA ASP A 327 10.05 5.51 -4.56
C ASP A 327 11.36 4.88 -4.04
N ARG A 328 11.24 3.79 -3.28
CA ARG A 328 12.38 3.04 -2.76
C ARG A 328 12.97 2.09 -3.81
N ILE A 329 14.01 2.53 -4.51
CA ILE A 329 14.62 1.72 -5.59
C ILE A 329 15.52 0.60 -5.04
N TRP A 330 15.21 -0.64 -5.44
CA TRP A 330 16.03 -1.83 -5.19
C TRP A 330 17.28 -1.85 -6.10
N ALA A 331 17.06 -1.82 -7.41
CA ALA A 331 18.08 -1.80 -8.46
C ALA A 331 17.47 -1.21 -9.75
N VAL A 332 18.30 -0.98 -10.78
CA VAL A 332 17.88 -0.39 -12.06
C VAL A 332 18.14 -1.36 -13.20
N ILE A 333 17.12 -1.69 -13.99
CA ILE A 333 17.30 -2.37 -15.28
C ILE A 333 17.80 -1.35 -16.27
N ARG A 334 18.99 -1.59 -16.82
CA ARG A 334 19.66 -0.69 -17.77
C ARG A 334 19.40 -1.04 -19.22
N GLY A 335 19.28 -2.33 -19.54
CA GLY A 335 18.90 -2.80 -20.86
C GLY A 335 18.48 -4.27 -20.85
N ALA A 336 17.72 -4.69 -21.86
CA ALA A 336 17.21 -6.06 -21.98
C ALA A 336 17.06 -6.48 -23.44
N ALA A 337 17.40 -7.73 -23.76
CA ALA A 337 17.26 -8.27 -25.10
C ALA A 337 16.65 -9.68 -25.10
N VAL A 338 15.95 -10.01 -26.19
CA VAL A 338 15.36 -11.32 -26.47
C VAL A 338 15.66 -11.69 -27.93
N ASN A 339 16.19 -12.90 -28.17
CA ASN A 339 16.36 -13.46 -29.51
C ASN A 339 15.95 -14.95 -29.57
N HIS A 340 16.30 -15.64 -30.66
CA HIS A 340 16.07 -17.07 -30.81
C HIS A 340 17.29 -17.77 -31.43
N GLY A 341 17.61 -18.98 -30.99
CA GLY A 341 18.69 -19.84 -31.52
C GLY A 341 18.56 -20.28 -32.98
N GLY A 342 17.59 -19.74 -33.73
CA GLY A 342 17.38 -20.04 -35.15
C GLY A 342 17.24 -21.53 -35.46
N ALA A 343 17.91 -21.96 -36.54
CA ALA A 343 18.03 -23.37 -36.91
C ALA A 343 19.34 -23.96 -36.34
N SER A 344 19.33 -24.26 -35.03
CA SER A 344 20.43 -24.94 -34.34
C SER A 344 20.50 -26.44 -34.71
N VAL A 345 21.43 -27.18 -34.10
CA VAL A 345 21.59 -28.64 -34.30
C VAL A 345 20.41 -29.48 -33.82
N GLY A 346 19.51 -28.91 -33.01
CA GLY A 346 18.29 -29.54 -32.53
C GLY A 346 17.48 -28.57 -31.67
N LEU A 347 16.15 -28.63 -31.75
CA LEU A 347 15.23 -27.63 -31.14
C LEU A 347 15.54 -27.33 -29.66
N THR A 348 15.90 -28.36 -28.89
CA THR A 348 16.16 -28.29 -27.44
C THR A 348 17.65 -28.12 -27.09
N VAL A 349 18.51 -27.81 -28.07
CA VAL A 349 19.95 -27.62 -27.89
C VAL A 349 20.29 -26.12 -28.01
N PRO A 350 20.93 -25.50 -27.00
CA PRO A 350 21.29 -24.09 -27.04
C PRO A 350 22.31 -23.79 -28.15
N HIS A 351 22.36 -22.53 -28.59
CA HIS A 351 23.11 -22.11 -29.76
C HIS A 351 24.03 -20.94 -29.43
N THR A 352 25.32 -21.23 -29.20
CA THR A 352 26.34 -20.28 -28.72
C THR A 352 26.34 -18.92 -29.44
N PRO A 353 26.25 -18.83 -30.79
CA PRO A 353 26.21 -17.54 -31.48
C PRO A 353 24.98 -16.68 -31.14
N ALA A 354 23.84 -17.30 -30.83
CA ALA A 354 22.65 -16.57 -30.41
C ALA A 354 22.71 -16.17 -28.92
N LEU A 355 23.42 -16.92 -28.08
CA LEU A 355 23.69 -16.53 -26.70
C LEU A 355 24.65 -15.32 -26.66
N ILE A 356 25.69 -15.33 -27.50
CA ILE A 356 26.58 -14.17 -27.73
C ILE A 356 25.77 -12.95 -28.19
N GLU A 357 24.96 -13.08 -29.25
CA GLU A 357 24.14 -11.99 -29.80
C GLU A 357 23.17 -11.37 -28.78
N VAL A 358 22.50 -12.16 -27.93
CA VAL A 358 21.54 -11.61 -26.95
C VAL A 358 22.25 -10.86 -25.81
N ILE A 359 23.43 -11.33 -25.37
CA ILE A 359 24.25 -10.63 -24.38
C ILE A 359 24.79 -9.31 -24.99
N GLU A 360 25.35 -9.35 -26.20
CA GLU A 360 25.83 -8.16 -26.92
C GLU A 360 24.71 -7.12 -27.13
N THR A 361 23.52 -7.57 -27.51
CA THR A 361 22.36 -6.69 -27.73
C THR A 361 21.92 -6.02 -26.43
N ALA A 362 21.81 -6.76 -25.32
CA ALA A 362 21.41 -6.18 -24.04
C ALA A 362 22.46 -5.22 -23.45
N LEU A 363 23.75 -5.48 -23.67
CA LEU A 363 24.84 -4.56 -23.33
C LEU A 363 24.79 -3.27 -24.18
N SER A 364 24.48 -3.40 -25.48
CA SER A 364 24.32 -2.26 -26.38
C SER A 364 23.08 -1.41 -26.04
N ASP A 365 21.98 -2.04 -25.62
CA ASP A 365 20.76 -1.38 -25.13
C ASP A 365 21.04 -0.63 -23.80
N ALA A 366 21.78 -1.27 -22.89
CA ALA A 366 22.22 -0.68 -21.63
C ALA A 366 23.26 0.45 -21.77
N GLY A 367 23.97 0.53 -22.90
CA GLY A 367 25.12 1.41 -23.09
C GLY A 367 26.33 1.03 -22.21
N VAL A 368 26.54 -0.27 -21.97
CA VAL A 368 27.50 -0.82 -20.99
C VAL A 368 28.60 -1.65 -21.69
N SER A 369 29.84 -1.55 -21.20
CA SER A 369 30.96 -2.37 -21.68
C SER A 369 30.88 -3.81 -21.17
N PRO A 370 31.23 -4.85 -21.94
CA PRO A 370 31.24 -6.23 -21.45
C PRO A 370 32.13 -6.45 -20.22
N ALA A 371 33.27 -5.75 -20.17
CA ALA A 371 34.20 -5.77 -19.03
C ALA A 371 33.68 -5.02 -17.78
N ASP A 372 32.51 -4.38 -17.86
CA ASP A 372 31.88 -3.70 -16.72
C ASP A 372 30.84 -4.54 -16.00
N ILE A 373 30.39 -5.67 -16.55
CA ILE A 373 29.59 -6.64 -15.78
C ILE A 373 30.47 -7.27 -14.69
N ASP A 374 30.00 -7.21 -13.45
CA ASP A 374 30.73 -7.63 -12.26
C ASP A 374 30.27 -9.00 -11.76
N TYR A 375 28.97 -9.27 -11.90
CA TYR A 375 28.33 -10.54 -11.56
C TYR A 375 27.46 -11.06 -12.72
N LEU A 376 27.39 -12.38 -12.90
CA LEU A 376 26.46 -13.04 -13.81
C LEU A 376 25.59 -14.03 -13.03
N GLU A 377 24.29 -13.74 -12.99
CA GLU A 377 23.28 -14.73 -12.63
C GLU A 377 22.93 -15.56 -13.86
N ALA A 378 23.52 -16.74 -13.94
CA ALA A 378 23.46 -17.62 -15.10
C ALA A 378 22.15 -18.43 -15.17
N HIS A 379 21.81 -18.88 -16.38
CA HIS A 379 20.75 -19.84 -16.59
C HIS A 379 21.11 -21.19 -15.94
N GLY A 380 22.37 -21.62 -15.99
CA GLY A 380 23.04 -22.58 -15.09
C GLY A 380 22.13 -23.65 -14.53
N THR A 381 21.75 -24.62 -15.37
CA THR A 381 20.75 -25.65 -15.05
C THR A 381 21.36 -26.95 -14.50
N GLY A 382 22.67 -27.14 -14.57
CA GLY A 382 23.32 -28.39 -14.17
C GLY A 382 23.28 -29.43 -15.29
N THR A 383 23.33 -29.00 -16.56
CA THR A 383 23.25 -29.90 -17.71
C THR A 383 24.59 -30.04 -18.44
N ALA A 384 25.04 -31.26 -18.67
CA ALA A 384 26.33 -31.57 -19.31
C ALA A 384 26.58 -30.88 -20.67
N VAL A 385 25.52 -30.48 -21.39
CA VAL A 385 25.60 -29.81 -22.70
C VAL A 385 25.30 -28.30 -22.60
N GLY A 386 24.35 -27.89 -21.78
CA GLY A 386 23.95 -26.48 -21.67
C GLY A 386 24.97 -25.64 -20.89
N ASP A 387 25.51 -26.19 -19.81
CA ASP A 387 26.40 -25.46 -18.90
C ASP A 387 27.72 -25.01 -19.59
N PRO A 388 28.42 -25.85 -20.39
CA PRO A 388 29.57 -25.37 -21.18
C PRO A 388 29.20 -24.33 -22.23
N ILE A 389 28.09 -24.54 -22.96
CA ILE A 389 27.64 -23.64 -24.03
C ILE A 389 27.28 -22.24 -23.48
N GLU A 390 26.73 -22.16 -22.28
CA GLU A 390 26.49 -20.89 -21.60
C GLU A 390 27.79 -20.22 -21.13
N ILE A 391 28.70 -20.95 -20.48
CA ILE A 391 29.95 -20.37 -19.97
C ILE A 391 30.85 -19.89 -21.12
N ASP A 392 30.97 -20.65 -22.21
CA ASP A 392 31.71 -20.22 -23.42
C ASP A 392 31.12 -18.93 -24.00
N ALA A 393 29.78 -18.85 -24.15
CA ALA A 393 29.13 -17.65 -24.68
C ALA A 393 29.27 -16.43 -23.75
N ALA A 394 29.16 -16.65 -22.44
CA ALA A 394 29.33 -15.60 -21.44
C ALA A 394 30.77 -15.10 -21.39
N ALA A 395 31.76 -16.00 -21.47
CA ALA A 395 33.17 -15.66 -21.49
C ALA A 395 33.56 -14.91 -22.78
N ASP A 396 33.16 -15.41 -23.95
CA ASP A 396 33.47 -14.78 -25.24
C ASP A 396 33.06 -13.30 -25.27
N VAL A 397 31.93 -12.92 -24.65
CA VAL A 397 31.47 -11.54 -24.55
C VAL A 397 32.03 -10.82 -23.31
N LEU A 398 31.72 -11.29 -22.11
CA LEU A 398 31.92 -10.54 -20.85
C LEU A 398 33.37 -10.51 -20.36
N SER A 399 34.27 -11.29 -20.97
CA SER A 399 35.71 -11.23 -20.72
C SER A 399 36.44 -10.22 -21.63
N ARG A 400 35.79 -9.65 -22.65
CA ARG A 400 36.43 -8.73 -23.62
C ARG A 400 36.89 -7.44 -22.94
N GLY A 401 38.20 -7.28 -22.78
CA GLY A 401 38.80 -6.11 -22.10
C GLY A 401 38.80 -6.20 -20.58
N ARG A 402 38.67 -7.41 -20.02
CA ARG A 402 38.76 -7.69 -18.59
C ARG A 402 40.21 -7.96 -18.16
N ASP A 403 40.64 -7.34 -17.06
CA ASP A 403 41.94 -7.60 -16.44
C ASP A 403 41.93 -8.96 -15.73
N GLY A 404 43.05 -9.69 -15.76
CA GLY A 404 43.14 -11.04 -15.16
C GLY A 404 42.88 -11.05 -13.65
N ASP A 405 43.22 -9.97 -12.94
CA ASP A 405 42.97 -9.81 -11.50
C ASP A 405 41.50 -9.44 -11.17
N ARG A 406 40.61 -9.34 -12.18
CA ARG A 406 39.22 -8.89 -12.05
C ARG A 406 38.22 -9.82 -12.77
N PRO A 407 38.16 -11.12 -12.41
CA PRO A 407 37.30 -12.10 -13.09
C PRO A 407 35.82 -11.71 -13.04
N LEU A 408 35.04 -12.22 -14.00
CA LEU A 408 33.58 -12.19 -13.91
C LEU A 408 33.12 -13.16 -12.81
N LEU A 409 32.38 -12.69 -11.81
CA LEU A 409 31.85 -13.57 -10.77
C LEU A 409 30.55 -14.22 -11.26
N VAL A 410 30.40 -15.53 -11.14
CA VAL A 410 29.28 -16.29 -11.74
C VAL A 410 28.55 -17.13 -10.69
N GLY A 411 27.22 -17.09 -10.72
CA GLY A 411 26.36 -17.90 -9.84
C GLY A 411 25.03 -18.31 -10.51
N SER A 412 24.30 -19.25 -9.91
CA SER A 412 22.92 -19.57 -10.30
C SER A 412 22.08 -19.94 -9.06
N VAL A 413 20.92 -19.30 -8.91
CA VAL A 413 19.93 -19.54 -7.85
C VAL A 413 19.36 -20.97 -7.89
N LYS A 414 19.45 -21.65 -9.04
CA LYS A 414 18.90 -22.99 -9.23
C LYS A 414 19.61 -24.04 -8.38
N THR A 415 20.84 -23.77 -7.96
CA THR A 415 21.60 -24.58 -7.00
C THR A 415 20.98 -24.57 -5.60
N ASN A 416 20.22 -23.53 -5.24
CA ASN A 416 19.54 -23.38 -3.96
C ASN A 416 18.07 -23.84 -4.01
N ILE A 417 17.31 -23.47 -5.05
CA ILE A 417 15.84 -23.63 -5.08
C ILE A 417 15.31 -24.48 -6.24
N GLY A 418 16.19 -25.19 -6.95
CA GLY A 418 15.81 -25.91 -8.17
C GLY A 418 15.54 -24.97 -9.35
N HIS A 419 15.20 -25.54 -10.50
CA HIS A 419 14.78 -24.77 -11.67
C HIS A 419 13.27 -24.50 -11.60
N LEU A 420 12.89 -23.26 -11.29
CA LEU A 420 11.47 -22.83 -11.25
C LEU A 420 10.80 -22.70 -12.65
N GLU A 421 11.30 -23.43 -13.64
CA GLU A 421 10.90 -23.44 -15.06
C GLU A 421 10.56 -22.03 -15.59
N SER A 422 9.28 -21.71 -15.83
CA SER A 422 8.84 -20.40 -16.36
C SER A 422 9.07 -19.21 -15.42
N ALA A 423 9.15 -19.45 -14.11
CA ALA A 423 9.47 -18.45 -13.08
C ALA A 423 10.98 -18.30 -12.80
N ALA A 424 11.85 -19.15 -13.39
CA ALA A 424 13.27 -19.16 -13.02
C ALA A 424 14.00 -17.84 -13.32
N GLY A 425 13.58 -17.11 -14.36
CA GLY A 425 14.12 -15.81 -14.70
C GLY A 425 13.86 -14.73 -13.65
N ILE A 426 12.68 -14.73 -13.00
CA ILE A 426 12.35 -13.71 -11.99
C ILE A 426 13.10 -13.95 -10.67
N ALA A 427 13.29 -15.22 -10.28
CA ALA A 427 14.11 -15.58 -9.13
C ALA A 427 15.58 -15.16 -9.32
N GLY A 428 16.12 -15.33 -10.53
CA GLY A 428 17.45 -14.83 -10.89
C GLY A 428 17.55 -13.30 -10.82
N LEU A 429 16.59 -12.59 -11.41
CA LEU A 429 16.54 -11.11 -11.36
C LEU A 429 16.47 -10.57 -9.94
N MET A 430 15.65 -11.19 -9.07
CA MET A 430 15.55 -10.82 -7.66
C MET A 430 16.84 -11.08 -6.89
N LYS A 431 17.49 -12.24 -7.11
CA LYS A 431 18.81 -12.53 -6.53
C LYS A 431 19.84 -11.49 -6.97
N ALA A 432 19.91 -11.16 -8.27
CA ALA A 432 20.84 -10.16 -8.79
C ALA A 432 20.60 -8.77 -8.19
N ALA A 433 19.34 -8.34 -8.06
CA ALA A 433 19.00 -7.08 -7.39
C ALA A 433 19.40 -7.06 -5.90
N LEU A 434 19.18 -8.16 -5.18
CA LEU A 434 19.59 -8.30 -3.78
C LEU A 434 21.12 -8.33 -3.61
N VAL A 435 21.84 -9.03 -4.49
CA VAL A 435 23.32 -9.07 -4.55
C VAL A 435 23.89 -7.67 -4.75
N LEU A 436 23.37 -6.91 -5.72
CA LEU A 436 23.77 -5.52 -5.96
C LEU A 436 23.47 -4.63 -4.75
N LYS A 437 22.27 -4.74 -4.17
CA LYS A 437 21.82 -3.90 -3.05
C LYS A 437 22.56 -4.16 -1.74
N ARG A 438 22.93 -5.42 -1.46
CA ARG A 438 23.62 -5.83 -0.23
C ARG A 438 25.14 -5.89 -0.38
N GLY A 439 25.65 -5.91 -1.62
CA GLY A 439 27.08 -5.96 -1.91
C GLY A 439 27.74 -7.30 -1.60
N ILE A 440 26.98 -8.40 -1.56
CA ILE A 440 27.44 -9.76 -1.24
C ILE A 440 26.86 -10.72 -2.26
N ILE A 441 27.65 -11.66 -2.76
CA ILE A 441 27.20 -12.78 -3.60
C ILE A 441 27.02 -14.02 -2.71
N PRO A 442 25.79 -14.56 -2.57
CA PRO A 442 25.54 -15.81 -1.87
C PRO A 442 26.21 -17.02 -2.52
N ARG A 443 26.43 -18.07 -1.71
CA ARG A 443 27.12 -19.29 -2.10
C ARG A 443 26.41 -20.04 -3.24
N HIS A 444 27.13 -20.29 -4.33
CA HIS A 444 26.75 -21.24 -5.37
C HIS A 444 26.97 -22.67 -4.86
N LEU A 445 25.92 -23.49 -4.84
CA LEU A 445 25.99 -24.84 -4.27
C LEU A 445 26.39 -25.90 -5.32
N HIS A 446 26.92 -27.03 -4.84
CA HIS A 446 27.20 -28.24 -5.62
C HIS A 446 28.27 -28.11 -6.72
N PHE A 447 29.06 -27.03 -6.73
CA PHE A 447 30.28 -26.91 -7.52
C PHE A 447 31.47 -27.45 -6.70
N HIS A 448 32.01 -28.60 -7.09
CA HIS A 448 33.07 -29.31 -6.39
C HIS A 448 34.25 -29.62 -7.32
N ASP A 449 33.97 -30.20 -8.49
CA ASP A 449 34.95 -30.50 -9.53
C ASP A 449 34.55 -29.68 -10.78
N PRO A 450 35.35 -28.70 -11.25
CA PRO A 450 34.98 -27.89 -12.41
C PRO A 450 34.78 -28.74 -13.68
N ASN A 451 33.73 -28.45 -14.47
CA ASN A 451 33.39 -29.28 -15.65
C ASN A 451 34.56 -29.33 -16.66
N PRO A 452 35.12 -30.51 -16.98
CA PRO A 452 36.33 -30.67 -17.80
C PRO A 452 36.11 -30.41 -19.30
N SER A 453 34.90 -30.00 -19.70
CA SER A 453 34.61 -29.52 -21.06
C SER A 453 35.04 -28.06 -21.29
N LEU A 454 35.37 -27.33 -20.21
CA LEU A 454 35.76 -25.93 -20.20
C LEU A 454 37.23 -25.77 -19.78
N ASP A 455 37.94 -24.82 -20.40
CA ASP A 455 39.34 -24.52 -20.08
C ASP A 455 39.45 -23.45 -18.97
N TRP A 456 39.12 -23.85 -17.74
CA TRP A 456 39.03 -22.96 -16.58
C TRP A 456 40.30 -22.15 -16.28
N ASP A 457 41.48 -22.63 -16.69
CA ASP A 457 42.76 -21.92 -16.51
C ASP A 457 42.92 -20.72 -17.48
N SER A 458 42.14 -20.63 -18.56
CA SER A 458 42.16 -19.51 -19.52
C SER A 458 40.93 -18.61 -19.50
N LEU A 459 39.86 -19.03 -18.81
CA LEU A 459 38.62 -18.28 -18.63
C LEU A 459 38.73 -17.28 -17.46
N PRO A 460 38.68 -15.95 -17.67
CA PRO A 460 38.76 -14.97 -16.58
C PRO A 460 37.38 -14.77 -15.92
N LEU A 461 36.86 -15.85 -15.36
CA LEU A 461 35.59 -15.93 -14.62
C LEU A 461 35.73 -16.90 -13.44
N GLN A 462 34.92 -16.70 -12.40
CA GLN A 462 35.00 -17.45 -11.15
C GLN A 462 33.60 -17.81 -10.67
N VAL A 463 33.32 -19.10 -10.52
CA VAL A 463 32.09 -19.58 -9.85
C VAL A 463 32.20 -19.29 -8.34
N THR A 464 31.19 -18.65 -7.76
CA THR A 464 31.21 -18.23 -6.35
C THR A 464 30.80 -19.37 -5.41
N SER A 465 31.63 -20.42 -5.35
CA SER A 465 31.41 -21.63 -4.51
C SER A 465 31.50 -21.40 -3.00
N GLU A 466 31.90 -20.20 -2.58
CA GLU A 466 31.76 -19.66 -1.23
C GLU A 466 31.08 -18.29 -1.31
N MET A 467 30.55 -17.79 -0.19
CA MET A 467 30.04 -16.42 -0.11
C MET A 467 31.20 -15.44 -0.27
N VAL A 468 31.03 -14.41 -1.12
CA VAL A 468 32.05 -13.39 -1.39
C VAL A 468 31.45 -11.98 -1.42
N ASP A 469 32.21 -11.00 -0.95
CA ASP A 469 31.86 -9.58 -1.13
C ASP A 469 31.89 -9.21 -2.63
N LEU A 470 30.86 -8.50 -3.11
CA LEU A 470 30.82 -7.96 -4.47
C LEU A 470 31.72 -6.70 -4.53
N PRO A 471 32.89 -6.73 -5.21
CA PRO A 471 33.94 -5.73 -5.00
C PRO A 471 33.48 -4.28 -5.26
N PRO A 472 33.83 -3.32 -4.39
CA PRO A 472 33.47 -1.91 -4.57
C PRO A 472 34.14 -1.32 -5.83
N ARG A 473 33.51 -0.30 -6.44
CA ARG A 473 33.95 0.34 -7.69
C ARG A 473 33.69 1.84 -7.66
N ASP A 474 34.44 2.58 -8.49
CA ASP A 474 34.26 4.02 -8.73
C ASP A 474 33.00 4.37 -9.56
N ARG A 475 32.18 3.37 -9.88
CA ARG A 475 30.90 3.43 -10.60
C ARG A 475 29.89 2.48 -9.93
N PRO A 476 28.58 2.60 -10.20
CA PRO A 476 27.61 1.56 -9.83
C PRO A 476 28.07 0.15 -10.23
N ARG A 477 27.80 -0.84 -9.39
CA ARG A 477 28.08 -2.25 -9.69
C ARG A 477 27.00 -2.79 -10.65
N LEU A 478 27.40 -3.71 -11.52
CA LEU A 478 26.58 -4.21 -12.63
C LEU A 478 26.47 -5.74 -12.63
N ALA A 479 25.28 -6.26 -12.91
CA ALA A 479 25.01 -7.68 -13.04
C ALA A 479 24.30 -8.01 -14.37
N GLY A 480 24.67 -9.12 -14.99
CA GLY A 480 23.91 -9.75 -16.07
C GLY A 480 22.98 -10.85 -15.53
N VAL A 481 21.84 -11.06 -16.16
CA VAL A 481 20.89 -12.13 -15.80
C VAL A 481 20.46 -12.89 -17.06
N ASN A 482 20.78 -14.19 -17.13
CA ASN A 482 20.46 -15.08 -18.24
C ASN A 482 19.19 -15.90 -17.96
N SER A 483 18.33 -16.08 -18.96
CA SER A 483 17.47 -17.26 -19.00
C SER A 483 17.14 -17.69 -20.42
N PHE A 484 17.34 -18.99 -20.69
CA PHE A 484 17.24 -19.58 -22.02
C PHE A 484 16.12 -20.63 -22.04
N GLY A 485 15.19 -20.51 -22.98
CA GLY A 485 14.04 -21.39 -23.13
C GLY A 485 14.38 -22.61 -23.97
N ILE A 486 13.88 -23.80 -23.58
CA ILE A 486 14.09 -25.06 -24.31
C ILE A 486 13.50 -25.08 -25.74
N SER A 487 12.70 -24.08 -26.11
CA SER A 487 12.24 -23.83 -27.48
C SER A 487 13.30 -23.15 -28.37
N GLY A 488 14.33 -22.57 -27.77
CA GLY A 488 15.36 -21.76 -28.43
C GLY A 488 15.26 -20.25 -28.20
N THR A 489 14.22 -19.75 -27.51
CA THR A 489 14.11 -18.32 -27.15
C THR A 489 15.07 -17.97 -26.01
N ASN A 490 15.95 -16.99 -26.21
CA ASN A 490 16.93 -16.56 -25.20
C ASN A 490 16.61 -15.15 -24.69
N ALA A 491 16.88 -14.87 -23.42
CA ALA A 491 16.76 -13.54 -22.85
C ALA A 491 17.97 -13.19 -21.96
N HIS A 492 18.43 -11.94 -22.06
CA HIS A 492 19.43 -11.35 -21.17
C HIS A 492 18.95 -9.99 -20.63
N VAL A 493 19.22 -9.71 -19.36
CA VAL A 493 18.91 -8.42 -18.70
C VAL A 493 20.14 -7.89 -17.99
N VAL A 494 20.47 -6.62 -18.21
CA VAL A 494 21.55 -5.88 -17.52
C VAL A 494 20.94 -5.06 -16.38
N VAL A 495 21.46 -5.26 -15.17
CA VAL A 495 20.97 -4.68 -13.91
C VAL A 495 22.09 -3.90 -13.23
N GLU A 496 21.76 -2.73 -12.69
CA GLU A 496 22.69 -1.79 -12.07
C GLU A 496 22.29 -1.45 -10.63
N GLU A 497 23.29 -1.24 -9.78
CA GLU A 497 23.13 -0.74 -8.41
C GLU A 497 22.59 0.70 -8.38
N TYR A 498 21.53 0.94 -7.60
CA TYR A 498 21.04 2.30 -7.39
C TYR A 498 21.80 3.02 -6.26
N CYS A 499 22.75 3.88 -6.63
CA CYS A 499 23.53 4.71 -5.71
C CYS A 499 22.86 6.06 -5.34
N GLY A 500 21.70 6.38 -5.93
CA GLY A 500 21.00 7.66 -5.77
C GLY A 500 21.66 8.85 -6.49
N PRO A 501 21.01 10.03 -6.53
CA PRO A 501 21.44 11.17 -7.35
C PRO A 501 22.79 11.79 -6.95
N SER A 502 23.33 11.44 -5.77
CA SER A 502 24.63 11.92 -5.27
C SER A 502 25.81 11.02 -5.67
N GLY A 503 25.55 9.83 -6.22
CA GLY A 503 26.57 8.90 -6.73
C GLY A 503 27.41 8.18 -5.66
N PRO A 504 28.25 7.21 -6.09
CA PRO A 504 28.98 6.30 -5.19
C PRO A 504 30.07 6.95 -4.32
N GLY A 505 30.33 8.25 -4.46
CA GLY A 505 31.34 8.98 -3.67
C GLY A 505 30.85 9.56 -2.34
N ALA A 506 29.56 9.48 -2.03
CA ALA A 506 28.95 10.11 -0.85
C ALA A 506 28.80 9.17 0.37
N ALA A 507 29.38 7.97 0.34
CA ALA A 507 29.07 6.88 1.28
C ALA A 507 29.88 6.87 2.59
N GLU A 508 30.88 7.75 2.77
CA GLU A 508 31.53 7.90 4.08
C GLU A 508 30.71 8.82 5.02
N LEU A 509 30.67 8.47 6.31
CA LEU A 509 29.99 9.19 7.41
C LEU A 509 28.45 9.12 7.43
N GLY A 510 27.88 7.92 7.46
CA GLY A 510 26.62 7.63 8.21
C GLY A 510 25.44 8.56 7.95
N SER A 511 25.33 9.09 6.73
CA SER A 511 24.33 10.09 6.38
C SER A 511 22.93 9.47 6.31
N ALA A 512 21.95 10.16 6.88
CA ALA A 512 20.56 9.89 6.57
C ALA A 512 20.33 9.98 5.05
N ALA A 513 19.36 9.22 4.54
CA ALA A 513 18.80 9.45 3.21
C ALA A 513 18.33 10.92 3.12
N PRO A 514 18.39 11.56 1.93
CA PRO A 514 17.93 12.94 1.79
C PRO A 514 16.48 13.05 2.27
N GLU A 515 16.22 13.96 3.21
CA GLU A 515 14.88 14.15 3.79
C GLU A 515 13.88 14.45 2.66
N LEU A 516 12.98 13.49 2.39
CA LEU A 516 11.88 13.68 1.46
C LEU A 516 10.96 14.75 2.03
N ALA A 517 11.09 15.97 1.51
CA ALA A 517 10.37 17.14 1.98
C ALA A 517 8.87 17.01 1.66
N VAL A 518 8.12 16.40 2.58
CA VAL A 518 6.67 16.23 2.49
C VAL A 518 6.01 17.61 2.39
N GLY A 519 5.55 17.94 1.18
CA GLY A 519 4.95 19.23 0.88
C GLY A 519 3.62 19.45 1.62
N VAL A 520 3.67 20.19 2.72
CA VAL A 520 2.47 20.67 3.41
C VAL A 520 1.70 21.61 2.47
N SER A 521 0.39 21.41 2.36
CA SER A 521 -0.51 22.27 1.60
C SER A 521 -1.57 22.86 2.52
N LEU A 522 -1.81 24.18 2.39
CA LEU A 522 -2.91 24.84 3.09
C LEU A 522 -4.25 24.51 2.41
N PRO A 523 -5.34 24.34 3.18
CA PRO A 523 -6.67 24.12 2.62
C PRO A 523 -7.25 25.39 1.99
N GLU A 524 -8.23 25.19 1.11
CA GLU A 524 -8.76 26.13 0.11
C GLU A 524 -9.01 27.56 0.62
N GLY A 525 -9.83 27.74 1.67
CA GLY A 525 -10.16 29.05 2.24
C GLY A 525 -8.97 29.83 2.84
N VAL A 526 -7.84 29.18 3.10
CA VAL A 526 -6.59 29.81 3.58
C VAL A 526 -5.38 29.52 2.67
N ALA A 527 -5.60 28.99 1.46
CA ALA A 527 -4.54 28.60 0.52
C ALA A 527 -3.72 29.78 -0.04
N HIS A 528 -4.14 31.01 0.24
CA HIS A 528 -3.47 32.26 -0.11
C HIS A 528 -2.44 32.73 0.93
N LEU A 529 -2.43 32.14 2.14
CA LEU A 529 -1.46 32.50 3.19
C LEU A 529 -0.07 31.93 2.89
N PRO A 530 1.02 32.63 3.26
CA PRO A 530 2.35 32.03 3.25
C PRO A 530 2.45 30.93 4.31
N LEU A 531 3.08 29.80 3.98
CA LEU A 531 3.53 28.85 5.00
C LEU A 531 4.73 29.46 5.77
N PRO A 532 4.86 29.25 7.09
CA PRO A 532 5.89 29.91 7.87
C PRO A 532 7.27 29.27 7.63
N ASP A 533 8.25 30.08 7.20
CA ASP A 533 9.65 29.68 7.11
C ASP A 533 10.23 29.41 8.51
N GLY A 534 10.71 28.19 8.76
CA GLY A 534 11.43 27.86 9.99
C GLY A 534 11.59 26.38 10.28
N ARG A 535 12.34 26.06 11.34
CA ARG A 535 12.33 24.72 11.95
C ARG A 535 11.16 24.64 12.93
N PHE A 536 10.28 23.67 12.71
CA PHE A 536 9.19 23.32 13.62
C PHE A 536 9.72 22.37 14.72
N GLY A 537 9.03 22.33 15.86
CA GLY A 537 9.29 21.33 16.89
C GLY A 537 8.92 19.92 16.39
N PRO A 538 9.64 18.86 16.81
CA PRO A 538 9.26 17.50 16.48
C PRO A 538 7.89 17.16 17.08
N ARG A 539 7.05 16.45 16.32
CA ARG A 539 5.76 15.96 16.82
C ARG A 539 6.01 14.91 17.92
N PRO A 540 5.55 15.10 19.17
CA PRO A 540 5.82 14.18 20.28
C PRO A 540 4.96 12.90 20.22
N THR A 541 3.95 12.86 19.36
CA THR A 541 3.03 11.74 19.19
C THR A 541 2.86 11.38 17.72
N ARG A 542 2.80 10.07 17.46
CA ARG A 542 2.67 9.41 16.16
C ARG A 542 1.39 8.58 16.15
N PHE A 543 0.88 8.25 14.97
CA PHE A 543 -0.30 7.41 14.77
C PHE A 543 0.00 6.32 13.76
N LEU A 544 -0.06 5.05 14.19
CA LEU A 544 0.03 3.89 13.30
C LEU A 544 -1.40 3.42 12.96
N PRO A 545 -1.89 3.65 11.73
CA PRO A 545 -3.13 3.04 11.26
C PRO A 545 -2.91 1.55 10.98
N LEU A 546 -3.92 0.75 11.33
CA LEU A 546 -3.97 -0.68 11.07
C LEU A 546 -5.32 -1.00 10.41
N SER A 547 -5.34 -1.78 9.33
CA SER A 547 -6.60 -2.20 8.72
C SER A 547 -6.55 -3.59 8.11
N GLY A 548 -7.73 -4.20 7.96
CA GLY A 548 -7.90 -5.53 7.40
C GLY A 548 -9.33 -5.77 6.93
N ARG A 549 -9.55 -6.89 6.24
CA ARG A 549 -10.89 -7.32 5.78
C ARG A 549 -11.63 -8.23 6.77
N SER A 550 -11.00 -8.49 7.91
CA SER A 550 -11.58 -9.16 9.07
C SER A 550 -10.90 -8.62 10.34
N GLU A 551 -11.56 -8.78 11.48
CA GLU A 551 -10.97 -8.59 12.81
C GLU A 551 -9.64 -9.36 12.93
N GLY A 552 -9.63 -10.63 12.54
CA GLY A 552 -8.46 -11.51 12.63
C GLY A 552 -7.26 -10.95 11.86
N ALA A 553 -7.46 -10.43 10.64
CA ALA A 553 -6.40 -9.82 9.85
C ALA A 553 -5.80 -8.55 10.52
N VAL A 554 -6.61 -7.76 11.23
CA VAL A 554 -6.11 -6.60 11.99
C VAL A 554 -5.28 -7.05 13.19
N ARG A 555 -5.72 -8.08 13.93
CA ARG A 555 -4.97 -8.62 15.07
C ARG A 555 -3.68 -9.32 14.63
N GLU A 556 -3.69 -10.02 13.49
CA GLU A 556 -2.49 -10.60 12.89
C GLU A 556 -1.50 -9.53 12.41
N LEU A 557 -1.97 -8.48 11.74
CA LEU A 557 -1.14 -7.34 11.32
C LEU A 557 -0.47 -6.66 12.54
N ALA A 558 -1.19 -6.50 13.65
CA ALA A 558 -0.63 -5.99 14.89
C ALA A 558 0.49 -6.92 15.44
N GLY A 559 0.30 -8.24 15.34
CA GLY A 559 1.33 -9.24 15.66
C GLY A 559 2.57 -9.13 14.76
N ARG A 560 2.39 -8.93 13.44
CA ARG A 560 3.49 -8.71 12.49
C ARG A 560 4.30 -7.45 12.82
N TYR A 561 3.64 -6.34 13.18
CA TYR A 561 4.34 -5.14 13.68
C TYR A 561 5.08 -5.40 14.99
N LEU A 562 4.49 -6.15 15.93
CA LEU A 562 5.14 -6.48 17.20
C LEU A 562 6.40 -7.34 17.00
N ALA A 563 6.37 -8.29 16.06
CA ALA A 563 7.53 -9.08 15.65
C ALA A 563 8.62 -8.21 14.99
N TRP A 564 8.26 -7.33 14.06
CA TRP A 564 9.19 -6.37 13.42
C TRP A 564 9.86 -5.40 14.40
N LEU A 565 9.18 -5.05 15.50
CA LEU A 565 9.76 -4.26 16.60
C LEU A 565 10.73 -5.09 17.48
N GLY A 566 10.79 -6.41 17.33
CA GLY A 566 11.74 -7.30 18.02
C GLY A 566 12.88 -7.79 17.13
N GLU A 567 12.58 -8.14 15.87
CA GLU A 567 13.48 -8.87 14.96
C GLU A 567 14.13 -7.95 13.92
N ARG A 568 15.02 -7.06 14.37
CA ARG A 568 15.78 -6.16 13.48
C ARG A 568 17.23 -6.63 13.28
N PRO A 569 17.68 -6.84 12.03
CA PRO A 569 19.10 -6.94 11.71
C PRO A 569 19.83 -5.65 12.10
N GLY A 570 21.04 -5.77 12.64
CA GLY A 570 21.86 -4.65 13.12
C GLY A 570 21.81 -4.50 14.63
N GLU A 571 20.69 -4.04 15.18
CA GLU A 571 20.42 -3.97 16.63
C GLU A 571 18.90 -3.86 16.89
N PRO A 572 18.39 -4.26 18.08
CA PRO A 572 17.02 -3.95 18.49
C PRO A 572 16.78 -2.43 18.53
N LEU A 573 15.53 -1.98 18.32
CA LEU A 573 15.16 -0.58 18.55
C LEU A 573 15.20 -0.25 20.05
N ALA A 574 16.36 0.17 20.53
CA ALA A 574 16.54 0.72 21.86
C ALA A 574 15.77 2.06 22.00
N GLY A 575 15.13 2.27 23.15
CA GLY A 575 14.41 3.50 23.43
C GLY A 575 15.34 4.72 23.46
N GLY A 576 15.08 5.70 22.59
CA GLY A 576 15.86 6.94 22.50
C GLY A 576 15.75 7.60 21.12
N ALA A 577 16.32 8.79 20.98
CA ALA A 577 16.19 9.66 19.80
C ALA A 577 16.59 9.01 18.46
N ALA A 578 17.47 8.00 18.46
CA ALA A 578 17.85 7.26 17.26
C ALA A 578 16.71 6.38 16.67
N SER A 579 15.74 5.98 17.49
CA SER A 579 14.55 5.22 17.08
C SER A 579 13.46 6.09 16.45
N GLU A 580 13.51 7.41 16.67
CA GLU A 580 12.41 8.31 16.36
C GLU A 580 12.10 8.57 14.88
N PRO A 581 13.11 8.67 13.97
CA PRO A 581 12.83 8.77 12.53
C PRO A 581 12.16 7.49 12.03
N VAL A 582 12.76 6.34 12.32
CA VAL A 582 12.24 5.00 11.95
C VAL A 582 10.78 4.80 12.34
N LEU A 583 10.39 5.23 13.55
CA LEU A 583 9.02 5.13 14.04
C LEU A 583 8.05 6.10 13.33
N SER A 584 8.53 7.29 12.91
CA SER A 584 7.77 8.20 12.04
C SER A 584 7.61 7.62 10.63
N ASP A 585 8.69 7.11 10.04
CA ASP A 585 8.74 6.61 8.67
C ASP A 585 7.87 5.36 8.49
N MET A 586 7.89 4.45 9.49
CA MET A 586 6.99 3.31 9.57
C MET A 586 5.51 3.74 9.62
N ALA A 587 5.16 4.67 10.51
CA ALA A 587 3.79 5.17 10.65
C ALA A 587 3.31 5.92 9.39
N TRP A 588 4.19 6.69 8.76
CA TRP A 588 3.96 7.35 7.48
C TRP A 588 3.69 6.33 6.37
N THR A 589 4.56 5.32 6.23
CA THR A 589 4.44 4.25 5.21
C THR A 589 3.13 3.46 5.37
N ALA A 590 2.74 3.14 6.60
CA ALA A 590 1.45 2.53 6.92
C ALA A 590 0.25 3.45 6.61
N GLY A 591 0.43 4.77 6.74
CA GLY A 591 -0.59 5.77 6.44
C GLY A 591 -0.82 6.02 4.95
N VAL A 592 0.24 6.16 4.15
CA VAL A 592 0.14 6.57 2.74
C VAL A 592 0.33 5.43 1.73
N GLY A 593 1.09 4.40 2.10
CA GLY A 593 1.52 3.32 1.20
C GLY A 593 0.80 2.00 1.39
N ARG A 594 -0.41 2.01 1.98
CA ARG A 594 -1.24 0.83 2.25
C ARG A 594 -2.72 1.12 2.02
N SER A 595 -3.49 0.11 1.63
CA SER A 595 -4.95 0.19 1.58
C SER A 595 -5.56 0.28 2.98
N HIS A 596 -6.64 1.07 3.10
CA HIS A 596 -7.38 1.27 4.35
C HIS A 596 -8.73 0.55 4.29
N PHE A 597 -8.74 -0.74 4.64
CA PHE A 597 -9.92 -1.62 4.64
C PHE A 597 -10.93 -1.30 5.76
N ASP A 598 -12.06 -1.98 5.79
CA ASP A 598 -13.23 -1.62 6.62
C ASP A 598 -13.02 -1.91 8.12
N TYR A 599 -12.34 -2.99 8.49
CA TYR A 599 -11.93 -3.22 9.88
C TYR A 599 -10.67 -2.38 10.14
N ARG A 600 -10.76 -1.43 11.07
CA ARG A 600 -9.68 -0.47 11.36
C ARG A 600 -9.36 -0.41 12.84
N SER A 601 -8.09 -0.19 13.14
CA SER A 601 -7.61 0.22 14.45
C SER A 601 -6.51 1.26 14.28
N GLY A 602 -6.08 1.88 15.37
CA GLY A 602 -5.08 2.95 15.33
C GLY A 602 -4.36 3.10 16.65
N ALA A 603 -3.05 2.87 16.65
CA ALA A 603 -2.21 3.08 17.83
C ALA A 603 -1.68 4.52 17.84
N VAL A 604 -2.08 5.30 18.85
CA VAL A 604 -1.40 6.57 19.20
C VAL A 604 -0.27 6.26 20.17
N PHE A 605 0.94 6.69 19.84
CA PHE A 605 2.16 6.37 20.60
C PHE A 605 3.18 7.52 20.55
N SER A 606 4.06 7.59 21.54
CA SER A 606 5.21 8.52 21.57
C SER A 606 6.51 7.83 21.16
N ASP A 607 6.63 6.54 21.49
CA ASP A 607 7.86 5.76 21.55
C ASP A 607 7.59 4.26 21.30
N VAL A 608 8.66 3.44 21.29
CA VAL A 608 8.56 2.00 21.03
C VAL A 608 7.76 1.23 22.09
N ASP A 609 7.82 1.63 23.37
CA ASP A 609 7.18 0.88 24.46
C ASP A 609 5.68 1.17 24.53
N SER A 610 5.27 2.43 24.35
CA SER A 610 3.86 2.82 24.18
C SER A 610 3.24 2.19 22.94
N LEU A 611 3.99 2.09 21.83
CA LEU A 611 3.55 1.37 20.63
C LEU A 611 3.36 -0.13 20.91
N ARG A 612 4.35 -0.80 21.52
CA ARG A 612 4.27 -2.22 21.90
C ARG A 612 3.07 -2.49 22.80
N ALA A 613 2.82 -1.65 23.80
CA ALA A 613 1.65 -1.79 24.68
C ALA A 613 0.32 -1.73 23.92
N ARG A 614 0.17 -0.80 22.97
CA ARG A 614 -1.05 -0.69 22.13
C ARG A 614 -1.21 -1.85 21.15
N LEU A 615 -0.12 -2.38 20.61
CA LEU A 615 -0.17 -3.58 19.76
C LEU A 615 -0.59 -4.81 20.57
N THR A 616 -0.06 -5.00 21.78
CA THR A 616 -0.47 -6.10 22.67
C THR A 616 -1.94 -5.98 23.09
N GLU A 617 -2.41 -4.81 23.51
CA GLU A 617 -3.83 -4.54 23.84
C GLU A 617 -4.78 -4.90 22.67
N LEU A 618 -4.34 -4.63 21.44
CA LEU A 618 -5.07 -4.96 20.21
C LEU A 618 -5.03 -6.47 19.86
N ILE A 619 -3.97 -7.18 20.22
CA ILE A 619 -3.86 -8.65 20.06
C ILE A 619 -4.72 -9.37 21.10
N GLU A 620 -4.68 -8.93 22.37
CA GLU A 620 -5.35 -9.58 23.51
C GLU A 620 -6.88 -9.40 23.54
N GLY A 621 -7.44 -8.55 22.66
CA GLY A 621 -8.89 -8.38 22.51
C GLY A 621 -9.48 -7.19 23.27
N GLY A 622 -8.66 -6.23 23.72
CA GLY A 622 -9.13 -5.05 24.47
C GLY A 622 -10.06 -4.10 23.69
N ALA A 623 -10.07 -4.19 22.35
CA ALA A 623 -10.93 -3.42 21.46
C ALA A 623 -11.84 -4.31 20.62
N ASP A 624 -13.12 -3.92 20.53
CA ASP A 624 -14.13 -4.45 19.62
C ASP A 624 -13.94 -3.82 18.22
N LEU A 625 -13.61 -4.65 17.22
CA LEU A 625 -13.27 -4.20 15.87
C LEU A 625 -14.44 -4.43 14.92
N THR A 626 -15.34 -3.45 14.87
CA THR A 626 -16.46 -3.44 13.92
C THR A 626 -16.06 -2.76 12.59
N PRO A 627 -16.65 -3.16 11.44
CA PRO A 627 -16.32 -2.60 10.13
C PRO A 627 -16.84 -1.16 9.99
N GLY A 628 -15.93 -0.19 10.01
CA GLY A 628 -16.21 1.24 10.02
C GLY A 628 -16.52 1.80 8.63
N HIS A 629 -17.66 2.48 8.51
CA HIS A 629 -18.02 3.24 7.31
C HIS A 629 -17.84 4.75 7.57
N PRO A 630 -17.42 5.57 6.58
CA PRO A 630 -17.39 7.01 6.75
C PRO A 630 -18.81 7.54 6.93
N GLY A 631 -19.08 8.19 8.07
CA GLY A 631 -20.32 8.89 8.35
C GLY A 631 -20.18 10.40 8.14
N THR A 632 -21.32 11.10 8.08
CA THR A 632 -21.37 12.56 7.92
C THR A 632 -20.59 13.28 9.02
N VAL A 633 -19.67 14.15 8.62
CA VAL A 633 -18.83 14.92 9.55
C VAL A 633 -19.47 16.26 9.86
N ALA A 634 -19.72 16.54 11.14
CA ALA A 634 -20.15 17.84 11.62
C ALA A 634 -19.08 18.48 12.51
N PHE A 635 -18.70 19.73 12.24
CA PHE A 635 -17.80 20.50 13.11
C PHE A 635 -18.63 21.39 14.04
N VAL A 636 -18.38 21.27 15.34
CA VAL A 636 -19.08 22.01 16.39
C VAL A 636 -18.10 22.97 17.07
N TYR A 637 -18.33 24.27 16.89
CA TYR A 637 -17.50 25.37 17.34
C TYR A 637 -17.95 25.86 18.72
N THR A 638 -17.00 26.15 19.61
CA THR A 638 -17.26 26.31 21.03
C THR A 638 -17.73 27.71 21.40
N GLY A 639 -18.47 27.78 22.50
CA GLY A 639 -18.85 29.05 23.11
C GLY A 639 -17.77 29.62 24.00
N GLN A 640 -18.00 30.86 24.44
CA GLN A 640 -17.17 31.56 25.41
C GLN A 640 -17.07 30.74 26.72
N GLY A 641 -15.86 30.62 27.30
CA GLY A 641 -15.57 29.76 28.45
C GLY A 641 -14.83 28.45 28.16
N SER A 642 -14.35 28.21 26.94
CA SER A 642 -13.50 27.06 26.55
C SER A 642 -11.98 27.36 26.57
N GLN A 643 -11.60 28.63 26.72
CA GLN A 643 -10.24 29.14 26.67
C GLN A 643 -9.38 28.78 27.89
N TRP A 644 -8.05 28.75 27.69
CA TRP A 644 -7.07 28.58 28.77
C TRP A 644 -5.70 29.14 28.35
N VAL A 645 -4.92 29.65 29.31
CA VAL A 645 -3.59 30.21 29.03
C VAL A 645 -2.62 29.10 28.64
N GLY A 646 -2.09 29.17 27.41
CA GLY A 646 -1.32 28.14 26.74
C GLY A 646 -2.04 27.49 25.55
N MET A 647 -3.32 27.79 25.32
CA MET A 647 -4.10 27.18 24.23
C MET A 647 -3.51 27.46 22.85
N GLY A 648 -3.53 26.46 21.97
CA GLY A 648 -2.94 26.52 20.63
C GLY A 648 -1.41 26.46 20.58
N ARG A 649 -0.69 26.66 21.70
CA ARG A 649 0.78 26.83 21.70
C ARG A 649 1.54 25.66 21.07
N ALA A 650 1.19 24.42 21.42
CA ALA A 650 1.84 23.24 20.86
C ALA A 650 1.63 23.15 19.34
N LEU A 651 0.43 23.47 18.84
CA LEU A 651 0.14 23.50 17.40
C LEU A 651 0.91 24.63 16.69
N TYR A 652 1.07 25.79 17.33
CA TYR A 652 1.92 26.87 16.81
C TYR A 652 3.41 26.45 16.72
N GLU A 653 3.88 25.63 17.66
CA GLU A 653 5.26 25.16 17.73
C GLU A 653 5.55 23.96 16.79
N THR A 654 4.57 23.09 16.47
CA THR A 654 4.78 21.87 15.62
C THR A 654 4.05 21.85 14.27
N GLU A 655 2.95 22.59 14.07
CA GLU A 655 2.07 22.44 12.90
C GLU A 655 2.09 23.66 11.96
N PRO A 656 2.70 23.56 10.76
CA PRO A 656 2.82 24.69 9.82
C PRO A 656 1.46 25.29 9.40
N VAL A 657 0.42 24.46 9.30
CA VAL A 657 -0.94 24.87 8.90
C VAL A 657 -1.60 25.72 10.00
N ALA A 658 -1.61 25.22 11.24
CA ALA A 658 -2.18 25.95 12.36
C ALA A 658 -1.39 27.23 12.64
N ARG A 659 -0.05 27.19 12.51
CA ARG A 659 0.81 28.35 12.63
C ARG A 659 0.51 29.42 11.57
N ALA A 660 0.34 29.06 10.29
CA ALA A 660 0.02 30.02 9.23
C ALA A 660 -1.25 30.84 9.54
N VAL A 661 -2.30 30.15 10.02
CA VAL A 661 -3.56 30.79 10.42
C VAL A 661 -3.37 31.67 11.66
N LEU A 662 -2.69 31.17 12.70
CA LEU A 662 -2.42 31.93 13.93
C LEU A 662 -1.54 33.17 13.70
N ASP A 663 -0.49 33.07 12.86
CA ASP A 663 0.36 34.21 12.48
C ASP A 663 -0.43 35.25 11.64
N ARG A 664 -1.44 34.83 10.85
CA ARG A 664 -2.34 35.77 10.16
C ARG A 664 -3.32 36.47 11.11
N CYS A 665 -3.99 35.70 11.97
CA CYS A 665 -4.89 36.22 13.00
C CYS A 665 -4.20 37.23 13.92
N GLU A 666 -2.97 36.93 14.33
CA GLU A 666 -2.09 37.83 15.10
C GLU A 666 -1.81 39.15 14.38
N ALA A 667 -1.51 39.10 13.07
CA ALA A 667 -1.24 40.31 12.29
C ALA A 667 -2.49 41.23 12.23
N VAL A 668 -3.65 40.66 11.90
CA VAL A 668 -4.92 41.41 11.82
C VAL A 668 -5.34 41.93 13.20
N PHE A 669 -5.16 41.16 14.28
CA PHE A 669 -5.45 41.62 15.63
C PHE A 669 -4.50 42.77 16.05
N ARG A 670 -3.20 42.71 15.72
CA ARG A 670 -2.27 43.82 15.95
C ARG A 670 -2.65 45.09 15.19
N GLU A 671 -3.14 44.97 13.95
CA GLU A 671 -3.66 46.11 13.18
C GLU A 671 -4.85 46.80 13.88
N VAL A 672 -5.77 46.02 14.45
CA VAL A 672 -7.00 46.53 15.10
C VAL A 672 -6.76 47.00 16.55
N ARG A 673 -5.85 46.38 17.30
CA ARG A 673 -5.73 46.56 18.76
C ARG A 673 -4.34 47.00 19.26
N GLY A 674 -3.32 47.02 18.41
CA GLY A 674 -1.98 47.51 18.73
C GLY A 674 -1.16 46.64 19.70
N ALA A 675 -1.60 45.42 19.99
CA ALA A 675 -0.98 44.50 20.94
C ALA A 675 -1.08 43.04 20.45
N SER A 676 -0.28 42.13 21.02
CA SER A 676 -0.23 40.72 20.61
C SER A 676 -1.34 39.88 21.22
N LEU A 677 -2.10 39.17 20.38
CA LEU A 677 -3.06 38.15 20.79
C LEU A 677 -2.31 36.89 21.25
N LEU A 678 -1.28 36.48 20.51
CA LEU A 678 -0.48 35.28 20.82
C LEU A 678 0.27 35.38 22.15
N ASP A 679 0.76 36.56 22.55
CA ASP A 679 1.45 36.73 23.84
C ASP A 679 0.46 36.57 25.02
N VAL A 680 -0.80 36.99 24.87
CA VAL A 680 -1.88 36.77 25.84
C VAL A 680 -2.35 35.31 25.81
N MET A 681 -2.57 34.72 24.63
CA MET A 681 -2.95 33.31 24.48
C MET A 681 -1.94 32.35 25.10
N PHE A 682 -0.63 32.62 24.93
CA PHE A 682 0.44 31.74 25.38
C PHE A 682 1.00 32.11 26.76
N GLY A 683 0.52 33.19 27.40
CA GLY A 683 0.94 33.62 28.73
C GLY A 683 2.41 34.03 28.80
N ARG A 684 2.90 34.79 27.82
CA ARG A 684 4.30 35.24 27.76
C ARG A 684 4.56 36.43 28.69
N ASP A 685 5.78 36.50 29.23
CA ASP A 685 6.21 37.58 30.11
C ASP A 685 6.07 38.96 29.42
N GLY A 686 5.30 39.85 30.03
CA GLY A 686 5.03 41.20 29.51
C GLY A 686 3.76 41.35 28.66
N ALA A 687 2.93 40.30 28.51
CA ALA A 687 1.63 40.40 27.88
C ALA A 687 0.74 41.49 28.55
N THR A 688 0.07 42.31 27.75
CA THR A 688 -0.64 43.53 28.20
C THR A 688 -2.14 43.34 28.41
N GLY A 689 -2.61 42.10 28.55
CA GLY A 689 -4.03 41.75 28.61
C GLY A 689 -4.29 40.45 29.34
N ASP A 690 -5.55 40.22 29.71
CA ASP A 690 -6.03 39.01 30.38
C ASP A 690 -6.90 38.19 29.41
N LEU A 691 -6.63 36.89 29.29
CA LEU A 691 -7.43 35.98 28.45
C LEU A 691 -8.84 35.72 29.03
N GLY A 692 -9.09 36.11 30.29
CA GLY A 692 -10.42 36.15 30.91
C GLY A 692 -11.24 37.41 30.60
N ASP A 693 -10.68 38.39 29.89
CA ASP A 693 -11.42 39.54 29.35
C ASP A 693 -11.99 39.20 27.97
N THR A 694 -13.30 39.42 27.79
CA THR A 694 -14.04 39.20 26.54
C THR A 694 -13.40 39.90 25.32
N ALA A 695 -12.67 41.00 25.52
CA ALA A 695 -11.93 41.72 24.49
C ALA A 695 -10.68 40.99 23.97
N TRP A 696 -10.28 39.88 24.61
CA TRP A 696 -9.19 38.98 24.21
C TRP A 696 -9.68 37.56 23.99
N GLU A 697 -10.59 37.09 24.84
CA GLU A 697 -11.19 35.76 24.81
C GLU A 697 -11.85 35.41 23.46
N GLN A 698 -12.76 36.25 22.97
CA GLN A 698 -13.47 36.00 21.71
C GLN A 698 -12.55 35.97 20.47
N PRO A 699 -11.65 36.95 20.24
CA PRO A 699 -10.69 36.88 19.15
C PRO A 699 -9.71 35.69 19.28
N ALA A 700 -9.29 35.32 20.50
CA ALA A 700 -8.41 34.17 20.72
C ALA A 700 -9.08 32.82 20.43
N LEU A 701 -10.36 32.67 20.77
CA LEU A 701 -11.16 31.50 20.42
C LEU A 701 -11.31 31.36 18.90
N TYR A 702 -11.72 32.44 18.22
CA TYR A 702 -11.83 32.46 16.76
C TYR A 702 -10.53 32.05 16.06
N ALA A 703 -9.40 32.63 16.46
CA ALA A 703 -8.09 32.34 15.88
C ALA A 703 -7.67 30.87 16.06
N LEU A 704 -7.93 30.29 17.24
CA LEU A 704 -7.62 28.88 17.51
C LEU A 704 -8.56 27.93 16.75
N GLU A 705 -9.86 28.23 16.70
CA GLU A 705 -10.83 27.37 16.02
C GLU A 705 -10.62 27.34 14.50
N CYS A 706 -10.35 28.49 13.86
CA CYS A 706 -9.99 28.53 12.45
C CYS A 706 -8.68 27.76 12.18
N ALA A 707 -7.69 27.86 13.08
CA ALA A 707 -6.42 27.13 12.94
C ALA A 707 -6.59 25.60 13.07
N VAL A 708 -7.48 25.13 13.97
CA VAL A 708 -7.83 23.71 14.13
C VAL A 708 -8.65 23.20 12.94
N THR A 709 -9.60 23.99 12.43
CA THR A 709 -10.35 23.65 11.21
C THR A 709 -9.44 23.56 9.98
N ALA A 710 -8.50 24.49 9.81
CA ALA A 710 -7.50 24.41 8.74
C ALA A 710 -6.60 23.17 8.88
N LEU A 711 -6.19 22.82 10.10
CA LEU A 711 -5.39 21.62 10.37
C LEU A 711 -6.16 20.34 9.97
N TRP A 712 -7.43 20.19 10.39
CA TRP A 712 -8.27 19.06 9.98
C TRP A 712 -8.48 18.99 8.46
N ALA A 713 -8.77 20.13 7.82
CA ALA A 713 -8.96 20.19 6.38
C ALA A 713 -7.68 19.86 5.59
N SER A 714 -6.48 20.15 6.15
CA SER A 714 -5.19 19.78 5.54
C SER A 714 -4.92 18.27 5.54
N VAL A 715 -5.46 17.52 6.51
CA VAL A 715 -5.44 16.05 6.52
C VAL A 715 -6.68 15.42 5.87
N GLY A 716 -7.49 16.23 5.16
CA GLY A 716 -8.62 15.78 4.35
C GLY A 716 -9.95 15.61 5.10
N VAL A 717 -10.01 15.96 6.39
CA VAL A 717 -11.27 15.96 7.16
C VAL A 717 -11.96 17.30 6.95
N ARG A 718 -13.05 17.31 6.16
CA ARG A 718 -13.91 18.48 5.92
C ARG A 718 -15.29 18.25 6.54
N PRO A 719 -15.94 19.27 7.12
CA PRO A 719 -17.33 19.17 7.56
C PRO A 719 -18.30 19.18 6.37
N GLU A 720 -19.37 18.41 6.47
CA GLU A 720 -20.60 18.59 5.67
C GLU A 720 -21.56 19.59 6.32
N VAL A 721 -21.47 19.75 7.65
CA VAL A 721 -22.27 20.68 8.45
C VAL A 721 -21.38 21.37 9.48
N VAL A 722 -21.57 22.67 9.67
CA VAL A 722 -20.95 23.44 10.74
C VAL A 722 -22.03 23.97 11.68
N VAL A 723 -21.76 23.98 12.99
CA VAL A 723 -22.63 24.56 14.02
C VAL A 723 -21.75 25.29 15.03
N GLY A 724 -22.05 26.55 15.34
CA GLY A 724 -21.35 27.30 16.38
C GLY A 724 -22.21 27.58 17.60
N HIS A 725 -21.57 27.87 18.72
CA HIS A 725 -22.25 28.36 19.93
C HIS A 725 -21.84 29.81 20.20
N SER A 726 -22.74 30.77 19.95
CA SER A 726 -22.49 32.21 20.14
C SER A 726 -21.25 32.72 19.40
N VAL A 727 -20.09 32.83 20.06
CA VAL A 727 -18.84 33.27 19.40
C VAL A 727 -18.32 32.26 18.39
N GLY A 728 -18.53 30.96 18.63
CA GLY A 728 -18.15 29.89 17.70
C GLY A 728 -18.89 29.96 16.36
N GLU A 729 -20.01 30.69 16.26
CA GLU A 729 -20.68 30.92 14.97
C GLU A 729 -19.81 31.74 14.00
N ILE A 730 -18.88 32.56 14.51
CA ILE A 730 -17.95 33.33 13.67
C ILE A 730 -16.93 32.40 12.99
N ALA A 731 -16.39 31.42 13.72
CA ALA A 731 -15.50 30.41 13.17
C ALA A 731 -16.25 29.40 12.29
N ALA A 732 -17.48 29.03 12.65
CA ALA A 732 -18.35 28.21 11.82
C ALA A 732 -18.67 28.88 10.47
N ALA A 733 -19.00 30.17 10.47
CA ALA A 733 -19.29 30.94 9.27
C ALA A 733 -18.06 31.09 8.36
N GLN A 734 -16.87 31.37 8.93
CA GLN A 734 -15.61 31.33 8.17
C GLN A 734 -15.40 29.95 7.51
N ALA A 735 -15.64 28.86 8.25
CA ALA A 735 -15.46 27.49 7.77
C ALA A 735 -16.55 27.03 6.77
N ALA A 736 -17.59 27.82 6.56
CA ALA A 736 -18.57 27.69 5.49
C ALA A 736 -18.35 28.73 4.37
N ASP A 737 -17.17 29.37 4.34
CA ASP A 737 -16.74 30.39 3.38
C ASP A 737 -17.69 31.62 3.29
N VAL A 738 -18.37 31.96 4.40
CA VAL A 738 -19.32 33.10 4.49
C VAL A 738 -18.63 34.46 4.62
N PHE A 739 -17.36 34.47 5.03
CA PHE A 739 -16.48 35.65 5.02
C PHE A 739 -15.01 35.22 5.17
N SER A 740 -14.08 36.13 4.88
CA SER A 740 -12.64 35.84 4.97
C SER A 740 -12.15 35.62 6.41
N LEU A 741 -11.01 34.94 6.55
CA LEU A 741 -10.30 34.78 7.83
C LEU A 741 -9.99 36.13 8.50
N ASP A 742 -9.62 37.13 7.71
CA ASP A 742 -9.32 38.47 8.20
C ASP A 742 -10.57 39.16 8.77
N ASP A 743 -11.71 39.02 8.09
CA ASP A 743 -12.92 39.78 8.42
C ASP A 743 -13.65 39.17 9.61
N GLY A 744 -13.66 37.84 9.72
CA GLY A 744 -14.04 37.17 10.96
C GLY A 744 -13.12 37.54 12.13
N MET A 745 -11.80 37.71 11.89
CA MET A 745 -10.85 38.17 12.91
C MET A 745 -11.12 39.62 13.35
N ARG A 746 -11.40 40.52 12.40
CA ARG A 746 -11.79 41.92 12.67
C ARG A 746 -13.10 41.97 13.46
N PHE A 747 -14.12 41.24 13.02
CA PHE A 747 -15.42 41.19 13.69
C PHE A 747 -15.32 40.58 15.10
N ALA A 748 -14.58 39.48 15.29
CA ALA A 748 -14.36 38.89 16.61
C ALA A 748 -13.61 39.85 17.56
N ALA A 749 -12.62 40.61 17.05
CA ALA A 749 -11.90 41.61 17.84
C ALA A 749 -12.77 42.83 18.22
N ALA A 750 -13.63 43.29 17.31
CA ALA A 750 -14.57 44.39 17.53
C ALA A 750 -15.70 43.98 18.49
N ARG A 751 -16.36 42.85 18.22
CA ARG A 751 -17.40 42.25 19.07
C ARG A 751 -16.90 41.99 20.48
N GLY A 752 -15.71 41.40 20.63
CA GLY A 752 -15.08 41.19 21.93
C GLY A 752 -14.87 42.50 22.71
N ALA A 753 -14.37 43.54 22.04
CA ALA A 753 -14.14 44.85 22.67
C ALA A 753 -15.45 45.54 23.10
N LEU A 754 -16.47 45.54 22.23
CA LEU A 754 -17.80 46.09 22.52
C LEU A 754 -18.48 45.37 23.69
N LEU A 755 -18.47 44.03 23.68
CA LEU A 755 -19.07 43.21 24.73
C LEU A 755 -18.30 43.32 26.07
N SER A 756 -16.99 43.56 26.04
CA SER A 756 -16.21 43.91 27.24
C SER A 756 -16.55 45.30 27.78
N GLY A 757 -16.93 46.24 26.91
CA GLY A 757 -17.37 47.59 27.28
C GLY A 757 -18.78 47.69 27.91
N MET A 758 -19.61 46.64 27.80
CA MET A 758 -20.97 46.60 28.37
C MET A 758 -21.02 46.83 29.90
N GLU A 759 -22.21 47.14 30.44
CA GLU A 759 -22.45 47.11 31.88
C GLU A 759 -22.26 45.71 32.49
N ALA A 760 -22.17 45.63 33.83
CA ALA A 760 -21.99 44.38 34.54
C ALA A 760 -23.28 43.55 34.57
N GLY A 761 -23.18 42.29 34.18
CA GLY A 761 -24.30 41.35 34.12
C GLY A 761 -23.95 39.98 34.69
N GLY A 762 -24.93 39.10 34.77
CA GLY A 762 -24.76 37.71 35.19
C GLY A 762 -25.35 36.73 34.18
N MET A 763 -24.88 35.49 34.22
CA MET A 763 -25.47 34.36 33.52
C MET A 763 -25.49 33.13 34.43
N ALA A 764 -26.49 32.27 34.29
CA ALA A 764 -26.63 31.04 35.07
C ALA A 764 -27.21 29.89 34.24
N ALA A 765 -26.57 28.72 34.34
CA ALA A 765 -27.10 27.47 33.80
C ALA A 765 -28.16 26.88 34.75
N VAL A 766 -29.38 26.71 34.26
CA VAL A 766 -30.53 26.17 34.99
C VAL A 766 -30.86 24.78 34.44
N PHE A 767 -30.76 23.76 35.29
CA PHE A 767 -30.99 22.36 34.92
C PHE A 767 -32.47 21.98 35.11
N ALA A 768 -33.32 22.55 34.25
CA ALA A 768 -34.77 22.33 34.15
C ALA A 768 -35.21 22.35 32.67
N THR A 769 -36.47 22.00 32.37
CA THR A 769 -36.95 21.98 30.97
C THR A 769 -37.11 23.42 30.42
N PRO A 770 -37.09 23.62 29.09
CA PRO A 770 -37.26 24.95 28.48
C PRO A 770 -38.51 25.67 28.96
N GLU A 771 -39.64 24.96 29.13
CA GLU A 771 -40.92 25.51 29.56
C GLU A 771 -40.89 25.94 31.03
N GLN A 772 -40.22 25.18 31.89
CA GLN A 772 -40.04 25.53 33.30
C GLN A 772 -39.19 26.80 33.45
N VAL A 773 -38.12 26.93 32.66
CA VAL A 773 -37.25 28.11 32.70
C VAL A 773 -37.93 29.32 32.07
N ALA A 774 -38.67 29.15 30.97
CA ALA A 774 -39.46 30.22 30.36
C ALA A 774 -40.51 30.79 31.33
N ALA A 775 -41.32 29.92 31.95
CA ALA A 775 -42.30 30.35 32.96
C ALA A 775 -41.63 30.99 34.18
N ALA A 776 -40.45 30.51 34.59
CA ALA A 776 -39.70 31.08 35.70
C ALA A 776 -39.12 32.49 35.39
N VAL A 777 -38.67 32.71 34.15
CA VAL A 777 -38.17 34.01 33.66
C VAL A 777 -39.34 34.98 33.46
N GLU A 778 -40.44 34.55 32.85
CA GLU A 778 -41.65 35.37 32.66
C GLU A 778 -42.22 35.86 34.02
N ALA A 779 -42.40 34.95 34.97
CA ALA A 779 -42.91 35.29 36.30
C ALA A 779 -41.96 36.22 37.10
N HIS A 780 -40.64 36.11 36.89
CA HIS A 780 -39.68 37.02 37.48
C HIS A 780 -39.77 38.41 36.82
N ASN A 781 -39.68 38.47 35.49
CA ASN A 781 -39.75 39.71 34.70
C ASN A 781 -41.04 40.50 34.95
N ALA A 782 -42.18 39.80 35.10
CA ALA A 782 -43.48 40.41 35.43
C ALA A 782 -43.52 41.16 36.79
N THR A 783 -42.49 40.99 37.62
CA THR A 783 -42.32 41.66 38.93
C THR A 783 -41.04 42.48 39.05
N SER A 784 -40.18 42.47 38.03
CA SER A 784 -38.93 43.25 38.03
C SER A 784 -39.16 44.72 37.65
N THR A 785 -38.18 45.56 37.99
CA THR A 785 -38.10 46.98 37.61
C THR A 785 -36.83 47.29 36.78
N SER A 786 -36.06 46.26 36.44
CA SER A 786 -34.89 46.32 35.56
C SER A 786 -35.28 46.07 34.09
N VAL A 787 -34.29 45.85 33.22
CA VAL A 787 -34.49 45.31 31.86
C VAL A 787 -34.93 43.84 31.82
N GLY A 788 -34.92 43.15 32.97
CA GLY A 788 -35.31 41.76 33.12
C GLY A 788 -34.27 40.74 32.66
N LEU A 789 -34.67 39.46 32.74
CA LEU A 789 -33.89 38.30 32.34
C LEU A 789 -34.28 37.80 30.94
N SER A 790 -33.34 37.16 30.26
CA SER A 790 -33.50 36.52 28.95
C SER A 790 -33.00 35.08 29.00
N ILE A 791 -33.53 34.21 28.13
CA ILE A 791 -32.95 32.88 27.88
C ILE A 791 -31.90 33.05 26.77
N ALA A 792 -30.64 32.83 27.14
CA ALA A 792 -29.47 33.06 26.29
C ALA A 792 -29.07 31.85 25.43
N ALA A 793 -29.41 30.63 25.87
CA ALA A 793 -29.18 29.40 25.11
C ALA A 793 -30.05 28.25 25.65
N ASP A 794 -30.53 27.40 24.75
CA ASP A 794 -30.99 26.05 25.06
C ASP A 794 -29.87 25.07 24.69
N ASN A 795 -29.30 24.40 25.69
CA ASN A 795 -28.25 23.40 25.52
C ASN A 795 -28.79 21.95 25.67
N GLY A 796 -30.12 21.77 25.62
CA GLY A 796 -30.85 20.51 25.79
C GLY A 796 -30.84 19.97 27.22
N ALA A 797 -29.64 19.75 27.78
CA ALA A 797 -29.44 19.27 29.16
C ALA A 797 -29.60 20.37 30.23
N HIS A 798 -29.60 21.64 29.82
CA HIS A 798 -29.85 22.82 30.66
C HIS A 798 -30.15 24.04 29.79
N GLN A 799 -30.86 25.01 30.35
CA GLN A 799 -31.02 26.34 29.79
C GLN A 799 -29.96 27.29 30.36
N VAL A 800 -29.62 28.36 29.66
CA VAL A 800 -28.81 29.46 30.20
C VAL A 800 -29.69 30.70 30.32
N VAL A 801 -29.80 31.25 31.52
CA VAL A 801 -30.50 32.53 31.81
C VAL A 801 -29.46 33.65 31.93
N SER A 802 -29.78 34.84 31.44
CA SER A 802 -28.87 35.98 31.32
C SER A 802 -29.58 37.29 31.66
N GLY A 803 -28.90 38.23 32.32
CA GLY A 803 -29.44 39.56 32.62
C GLY A 803 -28.75 40.24 33.80
N PRO A 804 -29.41 41.21 34.47
CA PRO A 804 -28.85 41.94 35.60
C PRO A 804 -28.41 41.02 36.75
N VAL A 805 -27.32 41.37 37.43
CA VAL A 805 -26.69 40.54 38.46
C VAL A 805 -27.66 40.16 39.60
N ALA A 806 -28.42 41.13 40.12
CA ALA A 806 -29.37 40.92 41.21
C ALA A 806 -30.57 40.04 40.80
N ASP A 807 -30.97 40.10 39.53
CA ASP A 807 -32.07 39.31 38.97
C ASP A 807 -31.64 37.85 38.79
N ILE A 808 -30.42 37.64 38.30
CA ILE A 808 -29.77 36.32 38.21
C ILE A 808 -29.59 35.69 39.59
N GLU A 809 -29.23 36.48 40.61
CA GLU A 809 -29.14 36.03 41.99
C GLU A 809 -30.52 35.64 42.54
N THR A 810 -31.52 36.53 42.39
CA THR A 810 -32.90 36.31 42.84
C THR A 810 -33.55 35.07 42.22
N ILE A 811 -33.41 34.87 40.89
CA ILE A 811 -33.97 33.68 40.23
C ILE A 811 -33.19 32.41 40.61
N SER A 812 -31.87 32.49 40.83
CA SER A 812 -31.05 31.35 41.25
C SER A 812 -31.42 30.89 42.66
N GLU A 813 -31.63 31.81 43.60
CA GLU A 813 -32.09 31.50 44.95
C GLU A 813 -33.50 30.89 44.94
N ARG A 814 -34.43 31.48 44.18
CA ARG A 814 -35.80 30.95 44.05
C ARG A 814 -35.80 29.53 43.49
N LEU A 815 -35.18 29.31 42.33
CA LEU A 815 -35.09 27.99 41.70
C LEU A 815 -34.36 26.97 42.59
N GLY A 816 -33.30 27.40 43.28
CA GLY A 816 -32.61 26.58 44.28
C GLY A 816 -33.52 26.16 45.45
N SER A 817 -34.39 27.06 45.92
CA SER A 817 -35.39 26.74 46.95
C SER A 817 -36.52 25.80 46.45
N GLU A 818 -36.80 25.83 45.15
CA GLU A 818 -37.69 24.89 44.44
C GLU A 818 -37.01 23.53 44.16
N GLY A 819 -35.74 23.37 44.54
CA GLY A 819 -34.95 22.15 44.34
C GLY A 819 -34.31 22.01 42.96
N ILE A 820 -34.44 23.02 42.10
CA ILE A 820 -33.84 23.04 40.76
C ILE A 820 -32.37 23.41 40.88
N ARG A 821 -31.49 22.61 40.27
CA ARG A 821 -30.05 22.90 40.25
C ARG A 821 -29.78 24.10 39.34
N VAL A 822 -29.12 25.11 39.91
CA VAL A 822 -28.60 26.27 39.17
C VAL A 822 -27.09 26.37 39.36
N ARG A 823 -26.36 26.76 38.31
CA ARG A 823 -24.92 27.03 38.34
C ARG A 823 -24.63 28.36 37.64
N ARG A 824 -24.26 29.39 38.41
CA ARG A 824 -23.74 30.66 37.88
C ARG A 824 -22.54 30.40 36.96
N LEU A 825 -22.48 31.08 35.83
CA LEU A 825 -21.37 31.00 34.88
C LEU A 825 -20.28 32.01 35.25
N ASN A 826 -19.03 31.71 34.90
CA ASN A 826 -17.88 32.57 35.20
C ASN A 826 -17.75 33.68 34.15
N THR A 827 -18.71 34.61 34.13
CA THR A 827 -18.73 35.81 33.28
C THR A 827 -19.20 37.00 34.09
N ALA A 828 -18.64 38.18 33.80
CA ALA A 828 -19.06 39.47 34.36
C ALA A 828 -20.10 40.20 33.47
N LYS A 829 -20.55 39.57 32.39
CA LYS A 829 -21.44 40.13 31.36
C LYS A 829 -22.64 39.23 31.11
N ALA A 830 -23.75 39.83 30.68
CA ALA A 830 -25.00 39.14 30.35
C ALA A 830 -25.21 39.06 28.83
N PHE A 831 -24.49 38.15 28.15
CA PHE A 831 -24.64 37.93 26.72
C PHE A 831 -26.04 37.41 26.38
N HIS A 832 -26.54 37.69 25.17
CA HIS A 832 -27.89 37.31 24.71
C HIS A 832 -29.00 37.73 25.69
N SER A 833 -28.95 39.00 26.10
CA SER A 833 -29.98 39.66 26.91
C SER A 833 -30.11 41.14 26.50
N ALA A 834 -31.15 41.82 26.96
CA ALA A 834 -31.38 43.25 26.69
C ALA A 834 -30.25 44.19 27.18
N LEU A 835 -29.29 43.69 27.97
CA LEU A 835 -28.07 44.44 28.31
C LEU A 835 -27.09 44.56 27.12
N VAL A 836 -27.29 43.81 26.02
CA VAL A 836 -26.52 43.91 24.78
C VAL A 836 -27.03 45.05 23.89
N ASP A 837 -28.29 45.48 24.03
CA ASP A 837 -28.93 46.52 23.21
C ASP A 837 -28.06 47.79 23.00
N PRO A 838 -27.34 48.34 24.01
CA PRO A 838 -26.52 49.53 23.85
C PRO A 838 -25.27 49.39 22.95
N VAL A 839 -24.92 48.16 22.52
CA VAL A 839 -23.78 47.91 21.61
C VAL A 839 -24.19 47.40 20.22
N LEU A 840 -25.49 47.25 19.92
CA LEU A 840 -25.97 46.73 18.64
C LEU A 840 -25.53 47.60 17.45
N ASP A 841 -25.74 48.92 17.51
CA ASP A 841 -25.27 49.88 16.49
C ASP A 841 -23.76 49.75 16.20
N GLY A 842 -22.97 49.40 17.21
CA GLY A 842 -21.53 49.18 17.10
C GLY A 842 -21.15 47.81 16.50
N LEU A 843 -22.00 46.80 16.66
CA LEU A 843 -21.85 45.49 16.03
C LEU A 843 -22.23 45.54 14.55
N ASP A 844 -23.30 46.25 14.21
CA ASP A 844 -23.70 46.51 12.81
C ASP A 844 -22.61 47.30 12.08
N ALA A 845 -22.10 48.38 12.68
CA ALA A 845 -20.97 49.14 12.13
C ALA A 845 -19.66 48.33 12.01
N ALA A 846 -19.48 47.26 12.81
CA ALA A 846 -18.36 46.34 12.68
C ALA A 846 -18.55 45.31 11.54
N LEU A 847 -19.76 45.19 10.99
CA LEU A 847 -20.09 44.33 9.84
C LEU A 847 -20.13 45.09 8.50
N GLU A 848 -20.29 46.42 8.50
CA GLU A 848 -20.32 47.25 7.26
C GLU A 848 -19.07 47.13 6.37
N GLY A 849 -17.97 46.57 6.88
CA GLY A 849 -16.72 46.32 6.14
C GLY A 849 -16.41 44.84 5.86
N VAL A 850 -17.33 43.91 6.11
CA VAL A 850 -17.14 42.47 5.87
C VAL A 850 -17.66 42.10 4.48
N GLU A 851 -16.80 41.55 3.61
CA GLU A 851 -17.24 40.97 2.33
C GLU A 851 -17.76 39.53 2.52
N THR A 852 -18.97 39.27 1.99
CA THR A 852 -19.73 38.00 2.08
C THR A 852 -20.21 37.53 0.71
#